data_AF-A0A2I1M3X3-F1
#
_entry.id   AF-A0A2I1M3X3-F1
#
_cell.length_a   1.000
_cell.length_b   1.000
_cell.length_c   1.000
_cell.angle_alpha   90.00
_cell.angle_beta   90.00
_cell.angle_gamma   90.00
#
_symmetry.space_group_name_H-M   'P 1'
#
loop_
_entity.id
_entity.type
_entity.pdbx_description
1 polymer ?
#
loop_
_entity_poly.entity_id
_entity_poly.type
_entity_poly.pdbx_seq_one_letter_code
_entity_poly.pdbx_strand_id
1 'polypeptide(L)'
;MVVAVAMLFSGLIATFPMASAQAADAKLPVAQYVKTSGSATCATNPASATYNGTVNINVPLSTALAGHDDDMKTAAKNGYYPHGLEGKNKIAYISYAVTFPKNVTIGQVTTSNTSSIINGNRIVSTVDGQTVNFKMYLIDVNWAGVYDAYQRDQQDPGAHTVNLSISYTVTATTKQQAQQFEAADVRGHGFFSFYPSGTAAQWGFGKRTYETDDASQPLASGMSDCLPDPVQKTTKWVADTGEQIKDPVVGDDFQAAGTIDGYEFVGEATSGDGNTKTYTFKKKSTNPTDAIPEGTIKGTISANLSGSADGNKKISNAGVFTAASKKSVFSVTGTLHVNDLVKNQMAELIKKYDEKPSDFADISLSKTKFQFVAKLTLPEGLEFADAQTHAPIDVALTGAEDFEVKSAEVKGKVATIVMGFKKAEDITTFAKLKEAIDKLDKDLSVTVNNITFSDTAQPATNYSITGEATGGFSSEATKGGTTRAFNFEYTAANEAGLLLTVNYAKPIESDLPADVRGRLSVADGKQKAWDTTARDIYRVPSVNDTIDVQGVLHVGESVKTQMKEIEDKYGKNESDFEKIKLDAVRVGFRSTLKLPEGMKFTTTNKDDLKLEGAPDFDYEVSFTSNEAVVDFVLKDPAAIKTYADMKKVIDKLDADLTITIPRVGFDAEKAKKADLPWFTISGTASGNFSSYATFGTTTYPFTFQWNGKQKQGEEDRYFFSGINFTVQPGIDMPADLRGAQTSKDLDTEHEQVYVADSSKSTLDVAGVLHIQDAVLAKMKSIENWEGVSAGTFDSIVLKNTKFGFDAKLTLPKGMTFTNTDIEKLGLVANGFVVNKEKSSFKGNVLTVHFDIAKPEDIKTYGDLKKLVNEAGNENGDFMITVHGVAFTADSKPNTNYTIEGTVAGEFSSEATLGSRTIPFAFQWNGVQQADEADAVAPKGINFTVKYKADPTPEPKPEDPKVPTKPTKPTAQKPSTKLASTGAAIVGMVVVAGFAIAAGVSLVAMRRMRK
;
A
#
# COMPACT_ATOMS: atom_id res chain seq x y z
N MET A 1 -1.71 -13.25 -43.78
CA MET A 1 -0.88 -14.43 -43.47
C MET A 1 -0.42 -14.25 -42.03
N VAL A 2 -0.93 -15.05 -41.10
CA VAL A 2 -0.64 -14.93 -39.65
C VAL A 2 0.25 -16.10 -39.26
N VAL A 3 1.37 -15.81 -38.58
CA VAL A 3 2.28 -16.83 -38.05
C VAL A 3 2.10 -16.87 -36.54
N ALA A 4 1.51 -17.95 -36.04
CA ALA A 4 1.53 -18.25 -34.61
C ALA A 4 2.91 -18.80 -34.21
N VAL A 5 3.44 -18.33 -33.08
CA VAL A 5 4.68 -18.85 -32.50
C VAL A 5 4.33 -19.72 -31.30
N ALA A 6 4.46 -21.03 -31.47
CA ALA A 6 4.55 -21.96 -30.34
C ALA A 6 6.03 -22.07 -29.90
N MET A 7 6.27 -22.18 -28.60
CA MET A 7 7.56 -22.59 -28.04
C MET A 7 7.37 -23.74 -27.06
N LEU A 8 8.24 -24.74 -27.16
CA LEU A 8 8.25 -25.91 -26.28
C LEU A 8 9.13 -25.64 -25.06
N PHE A 9 8.67 -26.01 -23.88
CA PHE A 9 9.51 -26.20 -22.69
C PHE A 9 9.50 -27.67 -22.28
N SER A 10 10.51 -28.42 -22.72
CA SER A 10 10.72 -29.82 -22.35
C SER A 10 11.61 -29.91 -21.11
N GLY A 11 10.99 -29.89 -19.93
CA GLY A 11 11.69 -29.84 -18.63
C GLY A 11 11.01 -30.65 -17.53
N LEU A 12 10.58 -31.89 -17.83
CA LEU A 12 10.04 -32.88 -16.89
C LEU A 12 9.01 -32.39 -15.84
N ILE A 13 8.17 -31.43 -16.25
CA ILE A 13 6.84 -31.24 -15.65
C ILE A 13 6.07 -32.57 -15.82
N ALA A 14 5.29 -32.96 -14.82
CA ALA A 14 4.27 -34.01 -14.98
C ALA A 14 3.13 -33.51 -15.87
N THR A 15 3.41 -33.31 -17.15
CA THR A 15 2.44 -32.83 -18.15
C THR A 15 1.34 -33.86 -18.31
N PHE A 16 0.08 -33.43 -18.14
CA PHE A 16 -1.10 -34.22 -18.47
C PHE A 16 -1.02 -34.55 -19.98
N PRO A 17 -0.82 -35.83 -20.38
CA PRO A 17 -0.75 -36.18 -21.78
C PRO A 17 -2.19 -36.31 -22.30
N MET A 18 -2.72 -35.26 -22.93
CA MET A 18 -4.03 -35.31 -23.57
C MET A 18 -3.97 -36.21 -24.81
N ALA A 19 -4.98 -37.04 -25.00
CA ALA A 19 -5.10 -37.88 -26.19
C ALA A 19 -5.64 -37.05 -27.36
N SER A 20 -4.82 -36.87 -28.39
CA SER A 20 -5.06 -36.05 -29.59
C SER A 20 -5.10 -34.53 -29.35
N ALA A 21 -4.65 -33.78 -30.35
CA ALA A 21 -4.77 -32.31 -30.39
C ALA A 21 -6.11 -31.84 -30.97
N GLN A 22 -7.11 -32.72 -31.05
CA GLN A 22 -8.31 -32.52 -31.88
C GLN A 22 -9.60 -32.28 -31.07
N ALA A 23 -9.57 -32.55 -29.77
CA ALA A 23 -10.65 -32.25 -28.83
C ALA A 23 -10.53 -30.86 -28.16
N ALA A 24 -9.36 -30.20 -28.24
CA ALA A 24 -9.06 -28.99 -27.47
C ALA A 24 -9.82 -27.73 -27.93
N ASP A 25 -10.26 -27.69 -29.19
CA ASP A 25 -11.00 -26.55 -29.79
C ASP A 25 -12.52 -26.82 -29.93
N ALA A 26 -13.02 -27.94 -29.39
CA ALA A 26 -14.44 -28.30 -29.49
C ALA A 26 -15.29 -27.53 -28.46
N LYS A 27 -16.22 -26.69 -28.95
CA LYS A 27 -17.24 -26.02 -28.11
C LYS A 27 -18.27 -27.03 -27.60
N LEU A 28 -18.70 -26.91 -26.34
CA LEU A 28 -19.77 -27.71 -25.74
C LEU A 28 -21.12 -27.38 -26.42
N PRO A 29 -21.85 -28.36 -27.01
CA PRO A 29 -23.02 -28.09 -27.85
C PRO A 29 -24.30 -27.90 -27.01
N VAL A 30 -24.45 -26.72 -26.42
CA VAL A 30 -25.53 -26.30 -25.51
C VAL A 30 -26.67 -25.57 -26.23
N ALA A 31 -26.37 -24.80 -27.28
CA ALA A 31 -27.31 -23.91 -27.97
C ALA A 31 -28.53 -24.64 -28.55
N GLN A 32 -28.34 -25.89 -29.00
CA GLN A 32 -29.43 -26.76 -29.46
C GLN A 32 -30.53 -26.96 -28.38
N TYR A 33 -30.18 -26.92 -27.10
CA TYR A 33 -31.08 -27.11 -25.96
C TYR A 33 -31.72 -25.82 -25.43
N VAL A 34 -31.28 -24.65 -25.90
CA VAL A 34 -31.90 -23.35 -25.58
C VAL A 34 -33.09 -23.14 -26.50
N LYS A 35 -34.26 -22.85 -25.95
CA LYS A 35 -35.51 -22.61 -26.69
C LYS A 35 -36.27 -21.43 -26.08
N THR A 36 -36.85 -20.57 -26.90
CA THR A 36 -37.88 -19.62 -26.45
C THR A 36 -39.28 -20.16 -26.73
N SER A 37 -40.21 -19.88 -25.82
CA SER A 37 -41.64 -20.09 -25.99
C SER A 37 -42.41 -18.92 -25.38
N GLY A 38 -43.66 -18.70 -25.78
CA GLY A 38 -44.46 -17.58 -25.32
C GLY A 38 -45.61 -17.24 -26.25
N SER A 39 -46.33 -16.17 -25.93
CA SER A 39 -47.40 -15.65 -26.79
C SER A 39 -47.58 -14.13 -26.64
N ALA A 40 -47.96 -13.48 -27.73
CA ALA A 40 -48.43 -12.10 -27.73
C ALA A 40 -49.85 -12.02 -27.16
N THR A 41 -50.10 -11.00 -26.34
CA THR A 41 -51.41 -10.62 -25.81
C THR A 41 -51.72 -9.21 -26.28
N CYS A 42 -52.84 -9.05 -26.99
CA CYS A 42 -53.27 -7.77 -27.54
C CYS A 42 -54.15 -7.01 -26.54
N ALA A 43 -53.86 -5.73 -26.31
CA ALA A 43 -54.74 -4.80 -25.60
C ALA A 43 -55.19 -3.69 -26.56
N THR A 44 -56.43 -3.22 -26.42
CA THR A 44 -57.09 -2.32 -27.38
C THR A 44 -57.28 -0.89 -26.87
N ASN A 45 -57.09 -0.62 -25.57
CA ASN A 45 -57.22 0.73 -25.02
C ASN A 45 -56.34 0.92 -23.75
N PRO A 46 -55.17 1.58 -23.84
CA PRO A 46 -54.48 1.95 -25.08
C PRO A 46 -54.11 0.72 -25.92
N ALA A 47 -53.84 0.92 -27.22
CA ALA A 47 -53.38 -0.15 -28.08
C ALA A 47 -51.96 -0.60 -27.68
N SER A 48 -51.77 -1.88 -27.35
CA SER A 48 -50.45 -2.46 -27.09
C SER A 48 -50.41 -3.97 -27.37
N ALA A 49 -49.22 -4.47 -27.64
CA ALA A 49 -48.91 -5.89 -27.72
C ALA A 49 -47.90 -6.22 -26.62
N THR A 50 -48.23 -7.14 -25.71
CA THR A 50 -47.29 -7.66 -24.70
C THR A 50 -47.00 -9.12 -25.01
N TYR A 51 -45.75 -9.45 -25.31
CA TYR A 51 -45.29 -10.83 -25.42
C TYR A 51 -44.87 -11.34 -24.05
N ASN A 52 -45.50 -12.42 -23.59
CA ASN A 52 -45.13 -13.12 -22.38
C ASN A 52 -44.31 -14.33 -22.78
N GLY A 53 -42.99 -14.24 -22.59
CA GLY A 53 -42.02 -15.21 -23.05
C GLY A 53 -41.40 -16.02 -21.92
N THR A 54 -40.75 -17.12 -22.28
CA THR A 54 -39.92 -17.93 -21.39
C THR A 54 -38.76 -18.54 -22.18
N VAL A 55 -37.53 -18.31 -21.72
CA VAL A 55 -36.36 -19.06 -22.17
C VAL A 55 -36.33 -20.36 -21.38
N ASN A 56 -36.27 -21.50 -22.05
CA ASN A 56 -36.12 -22.82 -21.46
C ASN A 56 -34.82 -23.44 -21.96
N ILE A 57 -34.02 -23.97 -21.04
CA ILE A 57 -32.72 -24.58 -21.30
C ILE A 57 -32.72 -25.93 -20.59
N ASN A 58 -32.76 -27.04 -21.34
CA ASN A 58 -32.83 -28.39 -20.80
C ASN A 58 -31.67 -29.23 -21.37
N VAL A 59 -30.57 -29.30 -20.62
CA VAL A 59 -29.27 -29.80 -21.13
C VAL A 59 -28.91 -31.15 -20.49
N PRO A 60 -28.87 -32.24 -21.28
CA PRO A 60 -28.17 -33.47 -20.94
C PRO A 60 -26.66 -33.21 -20.81
N LEU A 61 -26.15 -33.10 -19.58
CA LEU A 61 -24.73 -32.78 -19.36
C LEU A 61 -23.79 -33.89 -19.86
N SER A 62 -24.22 -35.16 -19.83
CA SER A 62 -23.49 -36.28 -20.41
C SER A 62 -23.34 -36.19 -21.94
N THR A 63 -24.32 -35.61 -22.64
CA THR A 63 -24.23 -35.35 -24.08
C THR A 63 -23.41 -34.09 -24.37
N ALA A 64 -23.58 -33.03 -23.59
CA ALA A 64 -22.81 -31.78 -23.77
C ALA A 64 -21.30 -31.98 -23.53
N LEU A 65 -20.92 -32.85 -22.59
CA LEU A 65 -19.51 -33.16 -22.26
C LEU A 65 -18.90 -34.30 -23.11
N ALA A 66 -19.65 -34.91 -24.04
CA ALA A 66 -19.20 -36.09 -24.78
C ALA A 66 -17.91 -35.89 -25.59
N GLY A 67 -17.63 -34.65 -26.04
CA GLY A 67 -16.37 -34.29 -26.71
C GLY A 67 -15.12 -34.37 -25.81
N HIS A 68 -15.29 -34.48 -24.49
CA HIS A 68 -14.24 -34.51 -23.48
C HIS A 68 -14.22 -35.82 -22.67
N ASP A 69 -14.78 -36.92 -23.21
CA ASP A 69 -14.76 -38.25 -22.57
C ASP A 69 -13.34 -38.65 -22.15
N ASP A 70 -12.40 -38.65 -23.10
CA ASP A 70 -11.01 -39.03 -22.85
C ASP A 70 -10.26 -38.05 -21.94
N ASP A 71 -10.63 -36.76 -21.89
CA ASP A 71 -10.07 -35.80 -20.93
C ASP A 71 -10.49 -36.15 -19.49
N MET A 72 -11.79 -36.36 -19.26
CA MET A 72 -12.34 -36.68 -17.93
C MET A 72 -11.84 -38.03 -17.42
N LYS A 73 -11.81 -39.03 -18.31
CA LYS A 73 -11.27 -40.38 -18.11
C LYS A 73 -9.76 -40.38 -17.83
N THR A 74 -9.01 -39.53 -18.53
CA THR A 74 -7.58 -39.31 -18.24
C THR A 74 -7.39 -38.63 -16.89
N ALA A 75 -8.24 -37.65 -16.55
CA ALA A 75 -8.19 -37.00 -15.24
C ALA A 75 -8.55 -37.95 -14.09
N ALA A 76 -9.55 -38.80 -14.29
CA ALA A 76 -9.98 -39.86 -13.38
C ALA A 76 -8.87 -40.89 -13.13
N LYS A 77 -8.26 -41.42 -14.20
CA LYS A 77 -7.17 -42.40 -14.13
C LYS A 77 -5.96 -41.91 -13.32
N ASN A 78 -5.69 -40.61 -13.37
CA ASN A 78 -4.59 -39.97 -12.64
C ASN A 78 -4.99 -39.42 -11.25
N GLY A 79 -6.24 -39.63 -10.82
CA GLY A 79 -6.71 -39.29 -9.47
C GLY A 79 -6.87 -37.78 -9.18
N TYR A 80 -6.88 -36.93 -10.21
CA TYR A 80 -6.93 -35.47 -10.03
C TYR A 80 -8.27 -34.98 -9.49
N TYR A 81 -8.30 -33.73 -9.00
CA TYR A 81 -9.48 -33.14 -8.38
C TYR A 81 -9.90 -31.84 -9.10
N PRO A 82 -11.19 -31.66 -9.46
CA PRO A 82 -11.68 -30.46 -10.15
C PRO A 82 -11.87 -29.27 -9.19
N HIS A 83 -10.91 -28.34 -9.18
CA HIS A 83 -11.03 -27.12 -8.36
C HIS A 83 -11.60 -25.95 -9.16
N GLY A 84 -12.53 -25.20 -8.57
CA GLY A 84 -13.20 -24.08 -9.22
C GLY A 84 -12.37 -22.79 -9.32
N LEU A 85 -12.84 -21.85 -10.13
CA LEU A 85 -12.21 -20.53 -10.30
C LEU A 85 -12.24 -19.66 -9.03
N GLU A 86 -13.07 -20.02 -8.06
CA GLU A 86 -13.16 -19.37 -6.75
C GLU A 86 -11.99 -19.73 -5.80
N GLY A 87 -11.04 -20.55 -6.27
CA GLY A 87 -9.74 -20.78 -5.64
C GLY A 87 -9.55 -22.17 -5.03
N LYS A 88 -8.48 -22.30 -4.23
CA LYS A 88 -8.10 -23.55 -3.56
C LYS A 88 -9.26 -24.12 -2.74
N ASN A 89 -9.47 -25.43 -2.86
CA ASN A 89 -10.52 -26.18 -2.16
C ASN A 89 -11.96 -25.64 -2.41
N LYS A 90 -12.20 -24.98 -3.55
CA LYS A 90 -13.55 -24.70 -4.05
C LYS A 90 -13.95 -25.72 -5.10
N ILE A 91 -15.22 -26.10 -5.09
CA ILE A 91 -15.84 -26.99 -6.07
C ILE A 91 -15.85 -26.31 -7.45
N ALA A 92 -15.50 -27.03 -8.52
CA ALA A 92 -15.67 -26.52 -9.87
C ALA A 92 -17.16 -26.34 -10.26
N TYR A 93 -17.42 -25.44 -11.19
CA TYR A 93 -18.78 -25.16 -11.67
C TYR A 93 -18.79 -24.88 -13.18
N ILE A 94 -19.91 -25.21 -13.81
CA ILE A 94 -20.25 -24.76 -15.16
C ILE A 94 -20.92 -23.40 -15.04
N SER A 95 -20.46 -22.44 -15.82
CA SER A 95 -21.01 -21.07 -15.91
C SER A 95 -21.84 -20.95 -17.18
N TYR A 96 -23.03 -20.37 -17.11
CA TYR A 96 -23.83 -20.04 -18.30
C TYR A 96 -24.56 -18.71 -18.11
N ALA A 97 -24.64 -17.88 -19.15
CA ALA A 97 -25.24 -16.56 -19.12
C ALA A 97 -26.27 -16.42 -20.24
N VAL A 98 -27.44 -15.88 -19.91
CA VAL A 98 -28.53 -15.59 -20.85
C VAL A 98 -28.77 -14.09 -20.89
N THR A 99 -28.53 -13.46 -22.04
CA THR A 99 -28.58 -12.01 -22.24
C THR A 99 -29.77 -11.64 -23.13
N PHE A 100 -30.61 -10.74 -22.60
CA PHE A 100 -31.79 -10.21 -23.27
C PHE A 100 -31.48 -8.87 -23.96
N PRO A 101 -32.20 -8.51 -25.03
CA PRO A 101 -32.21 -7.15 -25.58
C PRO A 101 -32.66 -6.10 -24.56
N LYS A 102 -32.40 -4.82 -24.86
CA LYS A 102 -32.91 -3.70 -24.06
C LYS A 102 -34.45 -3.67 -24.06
N ASN A 103 -35.04 -3.12 -23.00
CA ASN A 103 -36.49 -2.98 -22.79
C ASN A 103 -37.26 -4.30 -22.58
N VAL A 104 -36.55 -5.42 -22.37
CA VAL A 104 -37.15 -6.68 -21.90
C VAL A 104 -37.17 -6.67 -20.37
N THR A 105 -38.32 -6.99 -19.76
CA THR A 105 -38.44 -7.18 -18.31
C THR A 105 -38.17 -8.63 -17.97
N ILE A 106 -37.07 -8.91 -17.25
CA ILE A 106 -36.75 -10.25 -16.77
C ILE A 106 -37.67 -10.59 -15.59
N GLY A 107 -38.32 -11.75 -15.66
CA GLY A 107 -39.28 -12.24 -14.66
C GLY A 107 -38.67 -13.28 -13.72
N GLN A 108 -39.51 -14.22 -13.29
CA GLN A 108 -39.09 -15.32 -12.43
C GLN A 108 -38.10 -16.25 -13.16
N VAL A 109 -36.96 -16.51 -12.50
CA VAL A 109 -35.99 -17.55 -12.85
C VAL A 109 -36.28 -18.79 -12.01
N THR A 110 -36.26 -19.99 -12.62
CA THR A 110 -36.33 -21.26 -11.91
C THR A 110 -35.26 -22.24 -12.42
N THR A 111 -34.83 -23.15 -11.56
CA THR A 111 -33.76 -24.11 -11.85
C THR A 111 -34.05 -25.45 -11.19
N SER A 112 -33.84 -26.56 -11.90
CA SER A 112 -33.84 -27.91 -11.32
C SER A 112 -32.77 -28.80 -11.98
N ASN A 113 -32.31 -29.80 -11.24
CA ASN A 113 -31.32 -30.75 -11.70
C ASN A 113 -31.78 -32.20 -11.51
N THR A 114 -31.55 -33.04 -12.52
CA THR A 114 -31.63 -34.50 -12.43
C THR A 114 -30.33 -35.20 -12.87
N SER A 115 -29.30 -34.45 -13.32
CA SER A 115 -27.97 -34.97 -13.63
C SER A 115 -27.20 -35.34 -12.36
N SER A 116 -26.56 -36.51 -12.36
CA SER A 116 -25.66 -36.97 -11.29
C SER A 116 -24.38 -36.13 -11.17
N ILE A 117 -24.03 -35.35 -12.21
CA ILE A 117 -22.79 -34.57 -12.30
C ILE A 117 -22.83 -33.32 -11.40
N ILE A 118 -24.03 -32.79 -11.14
CA ILE A 118 -24.24 -31.57 -10.35
C ILE A 118 -24.60 -31.90 -8.89
N ASN A 119 -24.11 -31.09 -7.95
CA ASN A 119 -24.30 -31.29 -6.51
C ASN A 119 -25.74 -30.99 -6.06
N GLY A 120 -26.64 -31.97 -6.23
CA GLY A 120 -28.06 -31.81 -5.94
C GLY A 120 -28.66 -30.67 -6.76
N ASN A 121 -29.32 -29.72 -6.10
CA ASN A 121 -29.82 -28.49 -6.72
C ASN A 121 -28.90 -27.27 -6.46
N ARG A 122 -27.58 -27.45 -6.33
CA ARG A 122 -26.61 -26.35 -6.15
C ARG A 122 -26.37 -25.60 -7.48
N ILE A 123 -27.41 -24.94 -7.95
CA ILE A 123 -27.40 -23.99 -9.06
C ILE A 123 -27.67 -22.60 -8.47
N VAL A 124 -26.72 -21.69 -8.62
CA VAL A 124 -26.86 -20.29 -8.19
C VAL A 124 -27.18 -19.45 -9.42
N SER A 125 -28.25 -18.66 -9.36
CA SER A 125 -28.58 -17.66 -10.40
C SER A 125 -28.44 -16.24 -9.85
N THR A 126 -28.00 -15.31 -10.70
CA THR A 126 -27.96 -13.87 -10.43
C THR A 126 -28.39 -13.09 -11.67
N VAL A 127 -29.05 -11.95 -11.48
CA VAL A 127 -29.42 -11.04 -12.57
C VAL A 127 -28.54 -9.80 -12.50
N ASP A 128 -27.88 -9.46 -13.60
CA ASP A 128 -27.03 -8.29 -13.75
C ASP A 128 -27.42 -7.55 -15.04
N GLY A 129 -28.06 -6.39 -14.90
CA GLY A 129 -28.70 -5.69 -16.02
C GLY A 129 -29.68 -6.58 -16.79
N GLN A 130 -29.42 -6.78 -18.09
CA GLN A 130 -30.21 -7.65 -18.97
C GLN A 130 -29.68 -9.09 -19.05
N THR A 131 -28.75 -9.50 -18.18
CA THR A 131 -28.11 -10.83 -18.22
C THR A 131 -28.42 -11.64 -16.96
N VAL A 132 -28.94 -12.86 -17.15
CA VAL A 132 -29.10 -13.86 -16.07
C VAL A 132 -27.91 -14.81 -16.12
N ASN A 133 -27.09 -14.81 -15.07
CA ASN A 133 -25.91 -15.63 -14.91
C ASN A 133 -26.21 -16.84 -14.00
N PHE A 134 -25.71 -18.02 -14.37
CA PHE A 134 -25.88 -19.28 -13.65
C PHE A 134 -24.52 -19.91 -13.33
N LYS A 135 -24.36 -20.40 -12.10
CA LYS A 135 -23.26 -21.29 -11.67
C LYS A 135 -23.82 -22.63 -11.22
N MET A 136 -23.51 -23.69 -11.96
CA MET A 136 -23.94 -25.07 -11.71
C MET A 136 -22.74 -25.85 -11.13
N TYR A 137 -22.73 -26.11 -9.82
CA TYR A 137 -21.56 -26.71 -9.16
C TYR A 137 -21.54 -28.24 -9.30
N LEU A 138 -20.38 -28.80 -9.63
CA LEU A 138 -20.19 -30.25 -9.72
C LEU A 138 -20.36 -30.94 -8.35
N ILE A 139 -20.60 -32.24 -8.35
CA ILE A 139 -20.47 -33.08 -7.14
C ILE A 139 -19.05 -32.96 -6.52
N ASP A 140 -18.98 -32.98 -5.19
CA ASP A 140 -17.79 -32.60 -4.38
C ASP A 140 -16.74 -33.72 -4.28
N VAL A 141 -16.36 -34.30 -5.42
CA VAL A 141 -15.49 -35.49 -5.52
C VAL A 141 -14.38 -35.31 -6.56
N ASN A 142 -13.41 -36.23 -6.56
CA ASN A 142 -12.34 -36.23 -7.55
C ASN A 142 -12.86 -36.57 -8.97
N TRP A 143 -12.00 -36.46 -9.97
CA TRP A 143 -12.38 -36.72 -11.36
C TRP A 143 -12.89 -38.13 -11.62
N ALA A 144 -12.51 -39.14 -10.81
CA ALA A 144 -13.10 -40.47 -10.91
C ALA A 144 -14.59 -40.45 -10.53
N GLY A 145 -14.96 -39.87 -9.38
CA GLY A 145 -16.37 -39.76 -9.00
C GLY A 145 -17.21 -38.89 -9.95
N VAL A 146 -16.63 -37.84 -10.54
CA VAL A 146 -17.28 -37.04 -11.60
C VAL A 146 -17.47 -37.86 -12.88
N TYR A 147 -16.46 -38.62 -13.30
CA TYR A 147 -16.55 -39.47 -14.48
C TYR A 147 -17.54 -40.63 -14.29
N ASP A 148 -17.57 -41.26 -13.11
CA ASP A 148 -18.58 -42.26 -12.74
C ASP A 148 -20.01 -41.68 -12.81
N ALA A 149 -20.20 -40.42 -12.42
CA ALA A 149 -21.49 -39.73 -12.52
C ALA A 149 -21.88 -39.46 -13.98
N TYR A 150 -20.94 -38.99 -14.79
CA TYR A 150 -21.11 -38.82 -16.23
C TYR A 150 -21.42 -40.14 -16.94
N GLN A 151 -20.77 -41.26 -16.58
CA GLN A 151 -21.04 -42.60 -17.14
C GLN A 151 -22.37 -43.21 -16.70
N ARG A 152 -22.98 -42.74 -15.59
CA ARG A 152 -24.38 -43.05 -15.26
C ARG A 152 -25.33 -42.22 -16.12
N ASP A 153 -25.10 -40.91 -16.17
CA ASP A 153 -25.91 -39.97 -16.96
C ASP A 153 -25.82 -40.22 -18.48
N GLN A 154 -24.82 -40.96 -18.97
CA GLN A 154 -24.73 -41.45 -20.35
C GLN A 154 -25.76 -42.55 -20.68
N GLN A 155 -26.31 -43.26 -19.69
CA GLN A 155 -27.21 -44.40 -19.93
C GLN A 155 -28.64 -43.97 -20.27
N ASP A 156 -29.09 -42.86 -19.68
CA ASP A 156 -30.30 -42.13 -20.09
C ASP A 156 -30.05 -40.62 -19.99
N PRO A 157 -29.43 -40.00 -21.02
CA PRO A 157 -29.20 -38.56 -21.04
C PRO A 157 -30.50 -37.73 -21.02
N GLY A 158 -31.62 -38.31 -21.46
CA GLY A 158 -32.92 -37.64 -21.46
C GLY A 158 -33.53 -37.48 -20.07
N ALA A 159 -33.24 -38.42 -19.16
CA ALA A 159 -33.63 -38.36 -17.76
C ALA A 159 -32.69 -37.50 -16.89
N HIS A 160 -31.44 -37.30 -17.32
CA HIS A 160 -30.35 -36.72 -16.51
C HIS A 160 -29.90 -35.35 -17.03
N THR A 161 -30.66 -34.30 -16.73
CA THR A 161 -30.46 -32.95 -17.29
C THR A 161 -30.39 -31.85 -16.23
N VAL A 162 -29.81 -30.71 -16.63
CA VAL A 162 -30.00 -29.44 -15.94
C VAL A 162 -31.06 -28.63 -16.67
N ASN A 163 -32.07 -28.18 -15.93
CA ASN A 163 -33.19 -27.38 -16.42
C ASN A 163 -33.08 -25.97 -15.84
N LEU A 164 -32.95 -24.98 -16.71
CA LEU A 164 -33.01 -23.55 -16.38
C LEU A 164 -34.19 -22.94 -17.13
N SER A 165 -35.03 -22.16 -16.45
CA SER A 165 -36.15 -21.46 -17.06
C SER A 165 -36.19 -20.00 -16.61
N ILE A 166 -36.36 -19.08 -17.56
CA ILE A 166 -36.41 -17.63 -17.32
C ILE A 166 -37.66 -17.09 -18.00
N SER A 167 -38.69 -16.77 -17.21
CA SER A 167 -39.82 -15.99 -17.73
C SER A 167 -39.39 -14.54 -18.00
N TYR A 168 -39.99 -13.91 -19.01
CA TYR A 168 -39.74 -12.50 -19.36
C TYR A 168 -40.96 -11.89 -20.04
N THR A 169 -41.05 -10.56 -20.04
CA THR A 169 -42.08 -9.84 -20.80
C THR A 169 -41.48 -8.70 -21.61
N VAL A 170 -42.10 -8.39 -22.75
CA VAL A 170 -41.76 -7.24 -23.58
C VAL A 170 -43.04 -6.64 -24.17
N THR A 171 -43.17 -5.31 -24.14
CA THR A 171 -44.38 -4.60 -24.56
C THR A 171 -44.06 -3.58 -25.65
N ALA A 172 -44.84 -3.61 -26.72
CA ALA A 172 -44.83 -2.63 -27.80
C ALA A 172 -46.15 -1.85 -27.85
N THR A 173 -46.09 -0.56 -28.15
CA THR A 173 -47.27 0.29 -28.40
C THR A 173 -47.44 0.68 -29.87
N THR A 174 -46.49 0.33 -30.74
CA THR A 174 -46.58 0.53 -32.20
C THR A 174 -46.17 -0.72 -32.96
N LYS A 175 -46.72 -0.93 -34.16
CA LYS A 175 -46.43 -2.10 -35.00
C LYS A 175 -44.94 -2.19 -35.38
N GLN A 176 -44.28 -1.05 -35.59
CA GLN A 176 -42.84 -0.97 -35.84
C GLN A 176 -42.03 -1.42 -34.61
N GLN A 177 -42.42 -1.02 -33.40
CA GLN A 177 -41.75 -1.45 -32.16
C GLN A 177 -41.96 -2.96 -31.92
N ALA A 178 -43.14 -3.51 -32.24
CA ALA A 178 -43.38 -4.94 -32.22
C ALA A 178 -42.44 -5.69 -33.19
N GLN A 179 -42.34 -5.22 -34.44
CA GLN A 179 -41.43 -5.79 -35.45
C GLN A 179 -39.96 -5.74 -35.01
N GLN A 180 -39.53 -4.69 -34.29
CA GLN A 180 -38.18 -4.61 -33.73
C GLN A 180 -37.91 -5.66 -32.65
N PHE A 181 -38.91 -6.04 -31.85
CA PHE A 181 -38.78 -7.13 -30.88
C PHE A 181 -38.88 -8.52 -31.52
N GLU A 182 -39.69 -8.67 -32.57
CA GLU A 182 -39.79 -9.91 -33.37
C GLU A 182 -38.51 -10.19 -34.18
N ALA A 183 -37.77 -9.15 -34.55
CA ALA A 183 -36.47 -9.25 -35.22
C ALA A 183 -35.26 -9.32 -34.26
N ALA A 184 -35.50 -9.41 -32.94
CA ALA A 184 -34.44 -9.47 -31.92
C ALA A 184 -34.30 -10.88 -31.32
N ASP A 185 -33.06 -11.23 -30.93
CA ASP A 185 -32.75 -12.51 -30.26
C ASP A 185 -32.44 -12.32 -28.77
N VAL A 186 -32.85 -13.31 -27.97
CA VAL A 186 -32.20 -13.64 -26.69
C VAL A 186 -30.97 -14.50 -26.98
N ARG A 187 -29.84 -14.22 -26.31
CA ARG A 187 -28.57 -14.93 -26.53
C ARG A 187 -28.09 -15.68 -25.30
N GLY A 188 -27.41 -16.80 -25.51
CA GLY A 188 -26.86 -17.63 -24.44
C GLY A 188 -25.42 -18.06 -24.73
N HIS A 189 -24.53 -17.94 -23.74
CA HIS A 189 -23.14 -18.42 -23.83
C HIS A 189 -22.62 -18.80 -22.44
N GLY A 190 -21.70 -19.75 -22.36
CA GLY A 190 -21.11 -20.16 -21.09
C GLY A 190 -19.76 -20.86 -21.25
N PHE A 191 -19.23 -21.31 -20.13
CA PHE A 191 -17.99 -22.07 -20.05
C PHE A 191 -17.99 -23.01 -18.86
N PHE A 192 -17.28 -24.13 -18.99
CA PHE A 192 -16.85 -24.92 -17.84
C PHE A 192 -15.35 -24.69 -17.64
N SER A 193 -14.95 -24.19 -16.47
CA SER A 193 -13.54 -23.95 -16.16
C SER A 193 -13.14 -24.52 -14.81
N PHE A 194 -11.96 -25.15 -14.76
CA PHE A 194 -11.42 -25.78 -13.56
C PHE A 194 -9.89 -25.78 -13.54
N TYR A 195 -9.33 -25.97 -12.35
CA TYR A 195 -7.91 -26.23 -12.13
C TYR A 195 -7.70 -27.71 -11.79
N PRO A 196 -6.59 -28.33 -12.25
CA PRO A 196 -6.29 -29.74 -12.04
C PRO A 196 -5.88 -30.13 -10.61
N SER A 197 -5.52 -29.16 -9.77
CA SER A 197 -5.10 -29.39 -8.37
C SER A 197 -5.31 -28.13 -7.51
N GLY A 198 -5.38 -28.30 -6.20
CA GLY A 198 -5.55 -27.19 -5.26
C GLY A 198 -4.37 -26.21 -5.29
N THR A 199 -3.19 -26.66 -5.68
CA THR A 199 -2.00 -25.81 -5.91
C THR A 199 -2.14 -25.01 -7.21
N ALA A 200 -2.60 -25.64 -8.30
CA ALA A 200 -2.92 -24.94 -9.54
C ALA A 200 -4.00 -23.86 -9.33
N ALA A 201 -5.03 -24.17 -8.53
CA ALA A 201 -6.09 -23.23 -8.14
C ALA A 201 -5.62 -22.10 -7.20
N GLN A 202 -4.60 -22.34 -6.38
CA GLN A 202 -4.01 -21.31 -5.51
C GLN A 202 -3.19 -20.28 -6.28
N TRP A 203 -2.52 -20.69 -7.35
CA TRP A 203 -1.54 -19.88 -8.08
C TRP A 203 -1.97 -19.56 -9.54
N GLY A 204 -3.19 -19.92 -9.94
CA GLY A 204 -3.80 -19.53 -11.21
C GLY A 204 -3.24 -20.22 -12.48
N PHE A 205 -2.34 -21.20 -12.35
CA PHE A 205 -1.73 -21.88 -13.49
C PHE A 205 -2.49 -23.14 -13.92
N GLY A 206 -2.33 -23.56 -15.19
CA GLY A 206 -2.88 -24.83 -15.68
C GLY A 206 -4.42 -24.89 -15.74
N LYS A 207 -5.11 -23.75 -15.73
CA LYS A 207 -6.57 -23.65 -15.93
C LYS A 207 -6.99 -24.40 -17.21
N ARG A 208 -7.99 -25.27 -17.11
CA ARG A 208 -8.76 -25.80 -18.24
C ARG A 208 -10.04 -25.00 -18.38
N THR A 209 -10.47 -24.80 -19.63
CA THR A 209 -11.68 -24.08 -20.00
C THR A 209 -12.26 -24.72 -21.25
N TYR A 210 -13.54 -25.10 -21.20
CA TYR A 210 -14.33 -25.55 -22.33
C TYR A 210 -15.48 -24.54 -22.51
N GLU A 211 -15.46 -23.77 -23.60
CA GLU A 211 -16.50 -22.79 -23.95
C GLU A 211 -17.73 -23.51 -24.53
N THR A 212 -18.94 -22.96 -24.38
CA THR A 212 -20.12 -23.47 -25.10
C THR A 212 -20.18 -22.92 -26.52
N ASP A 213 -21.04 -23.49 -27.36
CA ASP A 213 -21.59 -22.79 -28.52
C ASP A 213 -22.48 -21.61 -28.11
N ASP A 214 -22.74 -20.75 -29.10
CA ASP A 214 -23.46 -19.49 -28.94
C ASP A 214 -24.94 -19.69 -29.32
N ALA A 215 -25.83 -19.59 -28.34
CA ALA A 215 -27.27 -19.64 -28.56
C ALA A 215 -27.80 -18.28 -29.02
N SER A 216 -28.65 -18.30 -30.03
CA SER A 216 -29.52 -17.18 -30.45
C SER A 216 -30.92 -17.76 -30.65
N GLN A 217 -31.93 -17.21 -30.00
CA GLN A 217 -33.34 -17.62 -30.13
C GLN A 217 -34.24 -16.36 -30.20
N PRO A 218 -35.28 -16.33 -31.06
CA PRO A 218 -36.16 -15.17 -31.20
C PRO A 218 -36.78 -14.73 -29.88
N LEU A 219 -36.81 -13.42 -29.63
CA LEU A 219 -37.35 -12.79 -28.43
C LEU A 219 -38.89 -12.80 -28.41
N ALA A 220 -39.53 -12.64 -29.56
CA ALA A 220 -40.99 -12.51 -29.64
C ALA A 220 -41.54 -12.96 -30.99
N SER A 221 -42.86 -13.20 -31.05
CA SER A 221 -43.61 -13.49 -32.27
C SER A 221 -45.10 -13.15 -32.12
N GLY A 222 -45.74 -12.73 -33.21
CA GLY A 222 -47.18 -12.39 -33.24
C GLY A 222 -47.55 -11.10 -32.51
N MET A 223 -46.57 -10.27 -32.13
CA MET A 223 -46.79 -8.95 -31.54
C MET A 223 -47.26 -7.94 -32.58
N SER A 224 -46.77 -8.01 -33.82
CA SER A 224 -47.13 -7.03 -34.85
C SER A 224 -48.54 -7.26 -35.42
N ASP A 225 -49.10 -8.45 -35.28
CA ASP A 225 -50.51 -8.77 -35.62
C ASP A 225 -51.50 -8.17 -34.60
N CYS A 226 -51.08 -7.98 -33.34
CA CYS A 226 -51.90 -7.36 -32.29
C CYS A 226 -52.13 -5.85 -32.51
N LEU A 227 -51.39 -5.21 -33.42
CA LEU A 227 -51.37 -3.77 -33.60
C LEU A 227 -51.82 -3.40 -35.03
N PRO A 228 -52.67 -2.37 -35.19
CA PRO A 228 -53.10 -1.95 -36.51
C PRO A 228 -51.91 -1.49 -37.34
N ASP A 229 -52.01 -1.63 -38.66
CA ASP A 229 -51.08 -0.98 -39.57
C ASP A 229 -51.08 0.54 -39.33
N PRO A 230 -49.91 1.21 -39.45
CA PRO A 230 -49.85 2.66 -39.32
C PRO A 230 -50.79 3.29 -40.34
N VAL A 231 -51.77 4.06 -39.87
CA VAL A 231 -52.79 4.66 -40.72
C VAL A 231 -52.12 5.76 -41.55
N GLN A 232 -51.73 5.39 -42.77
CA GLN A 232 -50.95 6.18 -43.72
C GLN A 232 -51.44 7.64 -43.77
N LYS A 233 -50.61 8.53 -43.23
CA LYS A 233 -50.88 9.94 -43.06
C LYS A 233 -50.59 10.69 -44.35
N THR A 234 -51.64 11.25 -44.93
CA THR A 234 -51.53 12.06 -46.14
C THR A 234 -51.24 13.51 -45.75
N THR A 235 -50.07 14.01 -46.14
CA THR A 235 -49.69 15.41 -45.96
C THR A 235 -49.90 16.16 -47.27
N LYS A 236 -50.58 17.31 -47.21
CA LYS A 236 -50.82 18.19 -48.36
C LYS A 236 -50.30 19.60 -48.09
N TRP A 237 -49.80 20.25 -49.14
CA TRP A 237 -49.40 21.66 -49.10
C TRP A 237 -50.20 22.41 -50.17
N VAL A 238 -50.97 23.41 -49.74
CA VAL A 238 -51.84 24.21 -50.63
C VAL A 238 -51.60 25.70 -50.44
N ALA A 239 -51.89 26.48 -51.48
CA ALA A 239 -51.99 27.92 -51.39
C ALA A 239 -53.22 28.35 -50.55
N ASP A 240 -53.24 29.59 -50.07
CA ASP A 240 -54.42 30.23 -49.46
C ASP A 240 -55.58 30.43 -50.44
N THR A 241 -55.31 30.29 -51.75
CA THR A 241 -56.30 30.16 -52.84
C THR A 241 -56.85 28.73 -53.02
N GLY A 242 -56.29 27.72 -52.33
CA GLY A 242 -56.65 26.30 -52.44
C GLY A 242 -55.90 25.51 -53.52
N GLU A 243 -55.01 26.14 -54.29
CA GLU A 243 -54.18 25.49 -55.32
C GLU A 243 -53.11 24.58 -54.70
N GLN A 244 -52.82 23.41 -55.30
CA GLN A 244 -51.78 22.50 -54.80
C GLN A 244 -50.38 23.01 -55.17
N ILE A 245 -49.56 23.34 -54.17
CA ILE A 245 -48.22 23.94 -54.36
C ILE A 245 -47.05 22.95 -54.19
N LYS A 246 -47.34 21.75 -53.69
CA LYS A 246 -46.41 20.60 -53.65
C LYS A 246 -47.24 19.32 -53.62
N ASP A 247 -46.73 18.26 -54.26
CA ASP A 247 -47.44 16.98 -54.32
C ASP A 247 -47.65 16.35 -52.94
N PRO A 248 -48.79 15.68 -52.69
CA PRO A 248 -49.06 15.04 -51.41
C PRO A 248 -48.07 13.92 -51.11
N VAL A 249 -47.58 13.89 -49.87
CA VAL A 249 -46.74 12.79 -49.37
C VAL A 249 -47.58 11.92 -48.46
N VAL A 250 -47.50 10.61 -48.66
CA VAL A 250 -48.16 9.58 -47.86
C VAL A 250 -47.08 8.80 -47.13
N GLY A 251 -47.21 8.64 -45.81
CA GLY A 251 -46.24 7.94 -44.97
C GLY A 251 -46.78 7.66 -43.56
N ASP A 252 -45.96 7.09 -42.69
CA ASP A 252 -46.42 6.58 -41.38
C ASP A 252 -46.80 7.68 -40.36
N ASP A 253 -46.33 8.92 -40.57
CA ASP A 253 -46.73 10.12 -39.83
C ASP A 253 -46.79 11.34 -40.78
N PHE A 254 -47.43 12.43 -40.34
CA PHE A 254 -47.49 13.68 -41.08
C PHE A 254 -46.08 14.26 -41.27
N GLN A 255 -45.73 14.56 -42.52
CA GLN A 255 -44.52 15.33 -42.82
C GLN A 255 -44.65 16.72 -42.19
N ALA A 256 -43.56 17.30 -41.70
CA ALA A 256 -43.58 18.68 -41.23
C ALA A 256 -43.98 19.65 -42.36
N ALA A 257 -44.62 20.77 -42.00
CA ALA A 257 -44.99 21.83 -42.94
C ALA A 257 -43.80 22.23 -43.83
N GLY A 258 -42.62 22.37 -43.23
CA GLY A 258 -41.40 22.81 -43.90
C GLY A 258 -41.48 24.26 -44.36
N THR A 259 -40.46 24.70 -45.08
CA THR A 259 -40.42 25.99 -45.76
C THR A 259 -40.60 25.76 -47.26
N ILE A 260 -41.64 26.34 -47.86
CA ILE A 260 -41.81 26.41 -49.31
C ILE A 260 -41.30 27.77 -49.76
N ASP A 261 -40.36 27.79 -50.71
CA ASP A 261 -39.76 29.05 -51.16
C ASP A 261 -40.79 29.95 -51.86
N GLY A 262 -40.74 31.24 -51.56
CA GLY A 262 -41.73 32.23 -51.98
C GLY A 262 -43.09 32.17 -51.25
N TYR A 263 -43.29 31.32 -50.24
CA TYR A 263 -44.55 31.19 -49.50
C TYR A 263 -44.37 31.26 -47.96
N GLU A 264 -45.37 31.82 -47.27
CA GLU A 264 -45.46 31.92 -45.80
C GLU A 264 -46.54 30.96 -45.27
N PHE A 265 -46.30 30.32 -44.13
CA PHE A 265 -47.25 29.38 -43.56
C PHE A 265 -48.42 30.13 -42.88
N VAL A 266 -49.66 29.76 -43.22
CA VAL A 266 -50.89 30.42 -42.74
C VAL A 266 -51.56 29.62 -41.62
N GLY A 267 -51.54 28.29 -41.71
CA GLY A 267 -52.17 27.41 -40.74
C GLY A 267 -52.33 25.98 -41.23
N GLU A 268 -52.56 25.05 -40.31
CA GLU A 268 -52.84 23.65 -40.60
C GLU A 268 -54.30 23.30 -40.32
N ALA A 269 -54.85 22.41 -41.14
CA ALA A 269 -56.13 21.75 -40.88
C ALA A 269 -55.96 20.24 -41.01
N THR A 270 -56.37 19.50 -39.99
CA THR A 270 -56.47 18.03 -40.05
C THR A 270 -57.91 17.64 -40.38
N SER A 271 -58.09 16.65 -41.26
CA SER A 271 -59.41 16.10 -41.61
C SER A 271 -60.08 15.43 -40.40
N GLY A 272 -61.42 15.35 -40.41
CA GLY A 272 -62.21 14.83 -39.29
C GLY A 272 -62.00 13.34 -38.95
N ASP A 273 -61.27 12.60 -39.79
CA ASP A 273 -60.81 11.23 -39.55
C ASP A 273 -59.39 11.14 -38.97
N GLY A 274 -58.69 12.27 -38.85
CA GLY A 274 -57.33 12.37 -38.32
C GLY A 274 -56.21 11.92 -39.28
N ASN A 275 -56.48 11.70 -40.57
CA ASN A 275 -55.53 11.03 -41.48
C ASN A 275 -54.99 11.88 -42.63
N THR A 276 -55.61 13.03 -42.94
CA THR A 276 -55.04 14.03 -43.85
C THR A 276 -54.74 15.31 -43.08
N LYS A 277 -53.50 15.81 -43.18
CA LYS A 277 -53.12 17.14 -42.68
C LYS A 277 -52.78 18.02 -43.88
N THR A 278 -53.52 19.11 -44.00
CA THR A 278 -53.33 20.13 -45.04
C THR A 278 -52.68 21.34 -44.41
N TYR A 279 -51.48 21.66 -44.87
CA TYR A 279 -50.77 22.89 -44.56
C TYR A 279 -51.12 23.94 -45.62
N THR A 280 -51.72 25.04 -45.19
CA THR A 280 -52.06 26.18 -46.04
C THR A 280 -50.94 27.22 -45.98
N PHE A 281 -50.50 27.71 -47.13
CA PHE A 281 -49.47 28.73 -47.26
C PHE A 281 -49.95 29.87 -48.16
N LYS A 282 -49.59 31.09 -47.83
CA LYS A 282 -49.86 32.28 -48.64
C LYS A 282 -48.62 32.65 -49.43
N LYS A 283 -48.78 33.15 -50.64
CA LYS A 283 -47.63 33.64 -51.42
C LYS A 283 -47.06 34.88 -50.75
N LYS A 284 -45.75 34.87 -50.43
CA LYS A 284 -45.13 35.95 -49.65
C LYS A 284 -45.27 37.29 -50.36
N SER A 285 -45.94 38.22 -49.69
CA SER A 285 -45.75 39.64 -49.98
C SER A 285 -44.38 40.03 -49.42
N THR A 286 -43.49 40.58 -50.26
CA THR A 286 -42.10 40.87 -49.90
C THR A 286 -42.01 42.03 -48.90
N ASN A 287 -42.21 41.74 -47.62
CA ASN A 287 -42.01 42.66 -46.51
C ASN A 287 -40.54 42.63 -46.03
N PRO A 288 -39.98 43.78 -45.60
CA PRO A 288 -38.57 43.87 -45.17
C PRO A 288 -38.22 43.08 -43.89
N THR A 289 -39.20 42.44 -43.25
CA THR A 289 -39.02 41.60 -42.06
C THR A 289 -38.51 40.19 -42.35
N ASP A 290 -38.58 39.70 -43.60
CA ASP A 290 -38.11 38.35 -43.98
C ASP A 290 -36.59 38.15 -43.87
N ALA A 291 -35.82 39.23 -43.66
CA ALA A 291 -34.36 39.20 -43.55
C ALA A 291 -33.85 38.87 -42.13
N ILE A 292 -34.70 38.85 -41.10
CA ILE A 292 -34.28 38.64 -39.70
C ILE A 292 -34.59 37.20 -39.28
N PRO A 293 -33.61 36.38 -38.86
CA PRO A 293 -33.85 35.02 -38.37
C PRO A 293 -34.57 35.01 -37.02
N GLU A 294 -35.26 33.91 -36.73
CA GLU A 294 -36.08 33.74 -35.53
C GLU A 294 -36.19 32.27 -35.12
N GLY A 295 -36.33 32.02 -33.81
CA GLY A 295 -36.59 30.69 -33.25
C GLY A 295 -35.33 29.85 -33.02
N THR A 296 -35.54 28.58 -32.68
CA THR A 296 -34.46 27.62 -32.38
C THR A 296 -34.21 26.67 -33.54
N ILE A 297 -32.96 26.66 -34.03
CA ILE A 297 -32.45 25.78 -35.07
C ILE A 297 -31.54 24.73 -34.39
N LYS A 298 -31.75 23.44 -34.67
CA LYS A 298 -30.98 22.33 -34.06
C LYS A 298 -30.14 21.61 -35.11
N GLY A 299 -28.87 21.41 -34.82
CA GLY A 299 -27.93 20.66 -35.67
C GLY A 299 -26.96 19.78 -34.88
N THR A 300 -26.08 19.09 -35.61
CA THR A 300 -24.97 18.33 -35.05
C THR A 300 -23.63 18.92 -35.45
N ILE A 301 -22.60 18.62 -34.66
CA ILE A 301 -21.20 18.94 -34.93
C ILE A 301 -20.39 17.65 -34.78
N SER A 302 -19.47 17.35 -35.70
CA SER A 302 -18.66 16.14 -35.57
C SER A 302 -17.61 16.31 -34.46
N ALA A 303 -17.33 15.22 -33.74
CA ALA A 303 -16.43 15.25 -32.60
C ALA A 303 -15.68 13.93 -32.39
N ASN A 304 -14.54 14.01 -31.69
CA ASN A 304 -13.69 12.86 -31.38
C ASN A 304 -13.22 12.89 -29.91
N LEU A 305 -12.96 11.71 -29.34
CA LEU A 305 -12.36 11.54 -28.01
C LEU A 305 -11.02 10.79 -28.14
N SER A 306 -10.10 11.06 -27.23
CA SER A 306 -8.72 10.54 -27.32
C SER A 306 -7.97 10.66 -25.99
N GLY A 307 -7.03 9.74 -25.73
CA GLY A 307 -6.25 9.69 -24.49
C GLY A 307 -4.73 9.75 -24.71
N SER A 308 -4.00 10.19 -23.68
CA SER A 308 -2.53 10.17 -23.59
C SER A 308 -2.11 9.93 -22.14
N ALA A 309 -1.21 8.98 -21.88
CA ALA A 309 -0.61 8.77 -20.56
C ALA A 309 0.80 9.32 -20.55
N ASP A 310 1.18 9.94 -19.43
CA ASP A 310 2.58 10.23 -19.10
C ASP A 310 3.37 10.91 -20.25
N GLY A 311 2.70 11.77 -21.05
CA GLY A 311 3.26 12.50 -22.19
C GLY A 311 3.33 11.75 -23.53
N ASN A 312 2.85 10.51 -23.60
CA ASN A 312 3.01 9.62 -24.76
C ASN A 312 1.95 9.84 -25.87
N LYS A 313 2.14 9.22 -27.04
CA LYS A 313 1.34 9.46 -28.26
C LYS A 313 -0.18 9.34 -28.04
N LYS A 314 -0.90 10.37 -28.46
CA LYS A 314 -2.37 10.50 -28.41
C LYS A 314 -3.06 9.35 -29.17
N ILE A 315 -3.82 8.51 -28.47
CA ILE A 315 -4.64 7.42 -29.05
C ILE A 315 -6.08 7.90 -29.18
N SER A 316 -6.65 7.82 -30.39
CA SER A 316 -8.03 8.18 -30.70
C SER A 316 -9.00 6.99 -30.65
N ASN A 317 -10.30 7.30 -30.61
CA ASN A 317 -11.47 6.45 -30.85
C ASN A 317 -11.22 5.05 -31.48
N ALA A 318 -11.92 4.04 -30.95
CA ALA A 318 -11.90 2.61 -31.32
C ALA A 318 -10.64 1.79 -30.92
N GLY A 319 -9.59 2.42 -30.36
CA GLY A 319 -8.50 1.71 -29.68
C GLY A 319 -8.76 1.49 -28.19
N VAL A 320 -8.25 0.40 -27.62
CA VAL A 320 -8.05 0.29 -26.17
C VAL A 320 -6.69 0.87 -25.82
N PHE A 321 -6.68 1.87 -24.95
CA PHE A 321 -5.47 2.52 -24.46
C PHE A 321 -4.98 1.82 -23.19
N THR A 322 -3.77 1.26 -23.22
CA THR A 322 -3.17 0.57 -22.07
C THR A 322 -2.14 1.45 -21.37
N ALA A 323 -2.42 1.79 -20.12
CA ALA A 323 -1.53 2.48 -19.22
C ALA A 323 -0.41 1.56 -18.68
N ALA A 324 0.75 2.11 -18.34
CA ALA A 324 1.89 1.31 -17.87
C ALA A 324 1.62 0.65 -16.50
N SER A 325 0.94 1.34 -15.57
CA SER A 325 0.54 0.79 -14.27
C SER A 325 -0.69 1.50 -13.69
N LYS A 326 -1.22 1.01 -12.56
CA LYS A 326 -2.30 1.67 -11.78
C LYS A 326 -1.96 3.13 -11.41
N LYS A 327 -0.67 3.46 -11.28
CA LYS A 327 -0.17 4.81 -10.94
C LYS A 327 0.08 5.71 -12.16
N SER A 328 -0.12 5.23 -13.40
CA SER A 328 0.03 6.07 -14.60
C SER A 328 -1.02 7.17 -14.62
N VAL A 329 -0.58 8.39 -14.93
CA VAL A 329 -1.44 9.56 -15.02
C VAL A 329 -1.70 9.83 -16.48
N PHE A 330 -2.95 10.13 -16.82
CA PHE A 330 -3.36 10.36 -18.20
C PHE A 330 -4.26 11.57 -18.34
N SER A 331 -4.24 12.12 -19.55
CA SER A 331 -5.12 13.18 -20.01
C SER A 331 -6.07 12.64 -21.09
N VAL A 332 -7.22 13.28 -21.20
CA VAL A 332 -8.23 12.98 -22.22
C VAL A 332 -8.58 14.25 -22.97
N THR A 333 -8.39 14.24 -24.28
CA THR A 333 -8.75 15.36 -25.17
C THR A 333 -10.06 15.05 -25.89
N GLY A 334 -11.06 15.91 -25.68
CA GLY A 334 -12.22 16.04 -26.55
C GLY A 334 -11.93 17.07 -27.65
N THR A 335 -12.23 16.71 -28.90
CA THR A 335 -12.00 17.55 -30.08
C THR A 335 -13.32 17.78 -30.80
N LEU A 336 -13.70 19.05 -31.00
CA LEU A 336 -14.88 19.50 -31.72
C LEU A 336 -14.48 20.09 -33.08
N HIS A 337 -15.05 19.59 -34.17
CA HIS A 337 -14.77 20.07 -35.51
C HIS A 337 -15.64 21.31 -35.82
N VAL A 338 -15.30 22.45 -35.19
CA VAL A 338 -16.06 23.71 -35.29
C VAL A 338 -16.12 24.29 -36.71
N ASN A 339 -15.23 23.84 -37.60
CA ASN A 339 -15.31 24.14 -39.03
C ASN A 339 -16.57 23.55 -39.73
N ASP A 340 -17.27 22.59 -39.13
CA ASP A 340 -18.57 22.10 -39.63
C ASP A 340 -19.69 23.15 -39.49
N LEU A 341 -19.56 24.10 -38.55
CA LEU A 341 -20.52 25.21 -38.42
C LEU A 341 -20.58 26.04 -39.71
N VAL A 342 -19.42 26.24 -40.34
CA VAL A 342 -19.22 26.98 -41.61
C VAL A 342 -19.78 26.23 -42.83
N LYS A 343 -20.23 24.97 -42.66
CA LYS A 343 -20.78 24.10 -43.72
C LYS A 343 -22.29 23.79 -43.53
N ASN A 344 -22.80 23.94 -42.31
CA ASN A 344 -24.15 23.49 -41.90
C ASN A 344 -25.17 24.66 -41.88
N GLN A 345 -26.26 24.56 -41.11
CA GLN A 345 -27.38 25.53 -41.14
C GLN A 345 -27.00 26.99 -40.81
N MET A 346 -25.89 27.24 -40.11
CA MET A 346 -25.34 28.60 -39.93
C MET A 346 -24.84 29.17 -41.27
N ALA A 347 -24.26 28.33 -42.13
CA ALA A 347 -23.80 28.71 -43.46
C ALA A 347 -24.96 29.11 -44.39
N GLU A 348 -26.10 28.43 -44.36
CA GLU A 348 -27.29 28.84 -45.14
C GLU A 348 -27.92 30.15 -44.63
N LEU A 349 -27.76 30.49 -43.34
CA LEU A 349 -28.10 31.83 -42.84
C LEU A 349 -27.09 32.89 -43.31
N ILE A 350 -25.79 32.56 -43.27
CA ILE A 350 -24.70 33.43 -43.73
C ILE A 350 -24.74 33.68 -45.23
N LYS A 351 -25.07 32.67 -46.06
CA LYS A 351 -25.15 32.74 -47.53
C LYS A 351 -26.10 33.83 -48.04
N LYS A 352 -27.17 34.15 -47.27
CA LYS A 352 -28.07 35.28 -47.55
C LYS A 352 -27.39 36.66 -47.41
N TYR A 353 -26.29 36.75 -46.65
CA TYR A 353 -25.40 37.91 -46.65
C TYR A 353 -24.74 38.07 -48.01
N ASP A 354 -24.19 36.98 -48.56
CA ASP A 354 -23.42 37.03 -49.81
C ASP A 354 -24.31 37.35 -51.03
N GLU A 355 -25.60 37.03 -50.95
CA GLU A 355 -26.63 37.46 -51.91
C GLU A 355 -26.91 38.98 -51.86
N LYS A 356 -26.84 39.61 -50.68
CA LYS A 356 -27.04 41.07 -50.47
C LYS A 356 -26.25 41.63 -49.28
N PRO A 357 -24.94 41.93 -49.43
CA PRO A 357 -24.09 42.30 -48.29
C PRO A 357 -24.54 43.56 -47.53
N SER A 358 -25.12 44.54 -48.23
CA SER A 358 -25.63 45.78 -47.62
C SER A 358 -26.82 45.54 -46.69
N ASP A 359 -27.68 44.56 -46.97
CA ASP A 359 -28.90 44.31 -46.19
C ASP A 359 -28.60 43.76 -44.78
N PHE A 360 -27.40 43.22 -44.56
CA PHE A 360 -27.01 42.57 -43.30
C PHE A 360 -26.10 43.43 -42.41
N ALA A 361 -25.42 44.43 -42.97
CA ALA A 361 -24.70 45.44 -42.17
C ALA A 361 -25.65 46.21 -41.23
N ASP A 362 -26.89 46.45 -41.70
CA ASP A 362 -27.98 47.10 -40.97
C ASP A 362 -28.64 46.21 -39.89
N ILE A 363 -28.28 44.91 -39.80
CA ILE A 363 -28.81 44.02 -38.77
C ILE A 363 -27.87 44.05 -37.56
N SER A 364 -28.24 44.88 -36.59
CA SER A 364 -27.61 44.93 -35.27
C SER A 364 -27.91 43.67 -34.45
N LEU A 365 -26.94 43.21 -33.66
CA LEU A 365 -27.03 42.05 -32.76
C LEU A 365 -26.87 42.49 -31.31
N SER A 366 -27.62 41.86 -30.41
CA SER A 366 -27.61 42.18 -28.98
C SER A 366 -27.89 40.94 -28.12
N LYS A 367 -27.50 40.98 -26.84
CA LYS A 367 -27.53 39.82 -25.91
C LYS A 367 -26.80 38.57 -26.43
N THR A 368 -25.86 38.76 -27.34
CA THR A 368 -25.14 37.70 -28.06
C THR A 368 -24.38 36.77 -27.11
N LYS A 369 -24.57 35.46 -27.27
CA LYS A 369 -23.86 34.41 -26.54
C LYS A 369 -23.41 33.32 -27.51
N PHE A 370 -22.13 32.96 -27.44
CA PHE A 370 -21.57 31.79 -28.11
C PHE A 370 -20.86 30.93 -27.07
N GLN A 371 -21.33 29.69 -26.85
CA GLN A 371 -20.74 28.78 -25.86
C GLN A 371 -20.85 27.30 -26.27
N PHE A 372 -19.87 26.51 -25.84
CA PHE A 372 -19.92 25.05 -25.79
C PHE A 372 -19.78 24.60 -24.33
N VAL A 373 -20.51 23.55 -23.95
CA VAL A 373 -20.40 22.86 -22.66
C VAL A 373 -19.99 21.43 -22.96
N ALA A 374 -18.73 21.11 -22.67
CA ALA A 374 -18.22 19.75 -22.71
C ALA A 374 -18.37 19.10 -21.33
N LYS A 375 -18.61 17.79 -21.32
CA LYS A 375 -18.52 16.96 -20.11
C LYS A 375 -17.62 15.75 -20.37
N LEU A 376 -16.88 15.35 -19.36
CA LEU A 376 -16.14 14.10 -19.34
C LEU A 376 -16.59 13.30 -18.12
N THR A 377 -17.12 12.10 -18.33
CA THR A 377 -17.60 11.21 -17.26
C THR A 377 -16.67 10.02 -17.12
N LEU A 378 -16.12 9.85 -15.93
CA LEU A 378 -15.31 8.69 -15.56
C LEU A 378 -16.22 7.55 -15.06
N PRO A 379 -15.93 6.28 -15.41
CA PRO A 379 -16.54 5.11 -14.81
C PRO A 379 -16.03 4.88 -13.38
N GLU A 380 -16.63 3.93 -12.68
CA GLU A 380 -15.99 3.38 -11.48
C GLU A 380 -14.65 2.72 -11.81
N GLY A 381 -13.69 2.83 -10.88
CA GLY A 381 -12.29 2.45 -11.10
C GLY A 381 -11.38 3.56 -11.65
N LEU A 382 -11.92 4.72 -12.06
CA LEU A 382 -11.12 5.90 -12.44
C LEU A 382 -11.47 7.13 -11.59
N GLU A 383 -10.53 8.07 -11.44
CA GLU A 383 -10.73 9.33 -10.73
C GLU A 383 -9.86 10.49 -11.27
N PHE A 384 -10.29 11.72 -11.00
CA PHE A 384 -9.48 12.93 -11.19
C PHE A 384 -8.61 13.15 -9.96
N ALA A 385 -7.28 13.13 -10.10
CA ALA A 385 -6.36 13.28 -8.97
C ALA A 385 -6.51 14.64 -8.27
N ASP A 386 -6.73 15.72 -9.03
CA ASP A 386 -6.91 17.07 -8.50
C ASP A 386 -8.19 17.24 -7.66
N ALA A 387 -9.21 16.38 -7.87
CA ALA A 387 -10.45 16.43 -7.11
C ALA A 387 -10.25 16.00 -5.63
N GLN A 388 -9.18 15.25 -5.33
CA GLN A 388 -8.80 14.89 -3.96
C GLN A 388 -8.26 16.12 -3.17
N THR A 389 -7.68 17.10 -3.86
CA THR A 389 -6.95 18.23 -3.23
C THR A 389 -7.76 19.52 -3.13
N HIS A 390 -9.01 19.54 -3.60
CA HIS A 390 -9.86 20.73 -3.79
C HIS A 390 -9.25 21.79 -4.74
N ALA A 391 -8.28 21.41 -5.58
CA ALA A 391 -7.72 22.29 -6.60
C ALA A 391 -8.71 22.48 -7.77
N PRO A 392 -8.61 23.60 -8.52
CA PRO A 392 -9.23 23.68 -9.85
C PRO A 392 -8.69 22.56 -10.75
N ILE A 393 -9.57 21.93 -11.54
CA ILE A 393 -9.16 20.89 -12.48
C ILE A 393 -8.22 21.45 -13.55
N ASP A 394 -7.08 20.81 -13.78
CA ASP A 394 -6.16 21.23 -14.84
C ASP A 394 -6.74 20.91 -16.24
N VAL A 395 -6.95 21.98 -17.02
CA VAL A 395 -7.56 21.93 -18.36
C VAL A 395 -6.82 22.83 -19.34
N ALA A 396 -6.45 22.27 -20.49
CA ALA A 396 -5.78 22.98 -21.57
C ALA A 396 -6.69 23.10 -22.80
N LEU A 397 -6.83 24.31 -23.35
CA LEU A 397 -7.57 24.58 -24.58
C LEU A 397 -6.59 24.89 -25.73
N THR A 398 -6.79 24.25 -26.87
CA THR A 398 -5.96 24.39 -28.07
C THR A 398 -6.83 24.39 -29.33
N GLY A 399 -6.38 25.05 -30.40
CA GLY A 399 -7.13 25.15 -31.66
C GLY A 399 -7.57 26.57 -31.99
N ALA A 400 -8.86 26.78 -32.25
CA ALA A 400 -9.44 28.07 -32.62
C ALA A 400 -9.13 29.18 -31.59
N GLU A 401 -8.36 30.19 -32.02
CA GLU A 401 -7.68 31.15 -31.13
C GLU A 401 -8.62 32.16 -30.45
N ASP A 402 -9.83 32.39 -30.98
CA ASP A 402 -10.83 33.29 -30.41
C ASP A 402 -11.62 32.69 -29.21
N PHE A 403 -11.40 31.41 -28.88
CA PHE A 403 -12.04 30.74 -27.72
C PHE A 403 -11.18 30.79 -26.45
N GLU A 404 -11.86 30.70 -25.30
CA GLU A 404 -11.27 30.45 -23.99
C GLU A 404 -12.17 29.55 -23.12
N VAL A 405 -11.61 28.98 -22.06
CA VAL A 405 -12.38 28.30 -21.00
C VAL A 405 -12.97 29.36 -20.07
N LYS A 406 -14.30 29.37 -19.95
CA LYS A 406 -15.07 30.29 -19.08
C LYS A 406 -15.27 29.72 -17.67
N SER A 407 -15.41 28.39 -17.55
CA SER A 407 -15.31 27.66 -16.27
C SER A 407 -14.94 26.19 -16.50
N ALA A 408 -14.37 25.55 -15.48
CA ALA A 408 -14.12 24.11 -15.44
C ALA A 408 -14.32 23.60 -14.01
N GLU A 409 -15.19 22.60 -13.83
CA GLU A 409 -15.70 22.15 -12.53
C GLU A 409 -15.80 20.62 -12.48
N VAL A 410 -15.51 20.02 -11.33
CA VAL A 410 -15.70 18.57 -11.08
C VAL A 410 -16.82 18.36 -10.08
N LYS A 411 -17.74 17.45 -10.39
CA LYS A 411 -18.79 16.98 -9.48
C LYS A 411 -18.85 15.46 -9.47
N GLY A 412 -18.19 14.84 -8.48
CA GLY A 412 -18.01 13.39 -8.42
C GLY A 412 -17.16 12.91 -9.59
N LYS A 413 -17.69 11.96 -10.38
CA LYS A 413 -17.00 11.40 -11.55
C LYS A 413 -17.17 12.22 -12.85
N VAL A 414 -17.85 13.38 -12.81
CA VAL A 414 -18.10 14.22 -14.00
C VAL A 414 -17.30 15.51 -13.91
N ALA A 415 -16.41 15.76 -14.88
CA ALA A 415 -15.88 17.08 -15.17
C ALA A 415 -16.80 17.79 -16.18
N THR A 416 -17.09 19.07 -15.96
CA THR A 416 -17.85 19.94 -16.88
C THR A 416 -17.01 21.16 -17.21
N ILE A 417 -16.83 21.45 -18.50
CA ILE A 417 -16.00 22.55 -19.00
C ILE A 417 -16.83 23.42 -19.94
N VAL A 418 -16.95 24.71 -19.60
CA VAL A 418 -17.63 25.71 -20.43
C VAL A 418 -16.58 26.46 -21.24
N MET A 419 -16.70 26.41 -22.56
CA MET A 419 -15.85 27.12 -23.52
C MET A 419 -16.68 28.18 -24.23
N GLY A 420 -16.10 29.32 -24.58
CA GLY A 420 -16.80 30.35 -25.35
C GLY A 420 -15.88 31.37 -25.97
N PHE A 421 -16.41 32.22 -26.85
CA PHE A 421 -15.63 33.30 -27.45
C PHE A 421 -15.11 34.26 -26.37
N LYS A 422 -13.85 34.70 -26.54
CA LYS A 422 -13.19 35.70 -25.69
C LYS A 422 -13.98 37.00 -25.61
N LYS A 423 -14.59 37.41 -26.72
CA LYS A 423 -15.39 38.65 -26.85
C LYS A 423 -16.68 38.43 -27.63
N ALA A 424 -17.64 37.70 -27.08
CA ALA A 424 -18.94 37.50 -27.72
C ALA A 424 -19.73 38.82 -27.86
N GLU A 425 -19.47 39.78 -26.97
CA GLU A 425 -20.01 41.13 -26.93
C GLU A 425 -19.53 42.04 -28.08
N ASP A 426 -18.35 41.78 -28.66
CA ASP A 426 -17.88 42.52 -29.83
C ASP A 426 -18.70 42.16 -31.09
N ILE A 427 -19.44 41.03 -31.10
CA ILE A 427 -20.27 40.54 -32.20
C ILE A 427 -21.62 41.28 -32.25
N THR A 428 -21.55 42.57 -32.60
CA THR A 428 -22.67 43.53 -32.57
C THR A 428 -23.46 43.65 -33.89
N THR A 429 -23.09 42.92 -34.95
CA THR A 429 -23.79 42.89 -36.25
C THR A 429 -23.63 41.55 -36.95
N PHE A 430 -24.49 41.26 -37.93
CA PHE A 430 -24.34 40.05 -38.76
C PHE A 430 -23.03 39.97 -39.54
N ALA A 431 -22.49 41.11 -40.00
CA ALA A 431 -21.19 41.15 -40.67
C ALA A 431 -20.06 40.64 -39.76
N LYS A 432 -20.03 41.07 -38.49
CA LYS A 432 -19.06 40.57 -37.49
C LYS A 432 -19.30 39.11 -37.11
N LEU A 433 -20.56 38.65 -37.10
CA LEU A 433 -20.87 37.23 -36.88
C LEU A 433 -20.30 36.38 -38.02
N LYS A 434 -20.45 36.80 -39.28
CA LYS A 434 -19.80 36.13 -40.42
C LYS A 434 -18.29 36.10 -40.24
N GLU A 435 -17.66 37.23 -39.93
CA GLU A 435 -16.21 37.30 -39.70
C GLU A 435 -15.71 36.37 -38.58
N ALA A 436 -16.50 36.19 -37.52
CA ALA A 436 -16.19 35.27 -36.41
C ALA A 436 -16.39 33.79 -36.77
N ILE A 437 -17.33 33.46 -37.66
CA ILE A 437 -17.58 32.08 -38.14
C ILE A 437 -16.59 31.69 -39.24
N ASP A 438 -16.27 32.59 -40.18
CA ASP A 438 -15.31 32.37 -41.27
C ASP A 438 -13.89 32.05 -40.74
N LYS A 439 -13.55 32.50 -39.52
CA LYS A 439 -12.27 32.22 -38.82
C LYS A 439 -12.18 30.83 -38.17
N LEU A 440 -13.25 30.04 -38.17
CA LEU A 440 -13.27 28.71 -37.55
C LEU A 440 -12.67 27.65 -38.50
N ASP A 441 -11.39 27.81 -38.82
CA ASP A 441 -10.64 26.92 -39.73
C ASP A 441 -10.17 25.63 -39.02
N LYS A 442 -9.67 25.78 -37.78
CA LYS A 442 -9.13 24.72 -36.92
C LYS A 442 -10.21 24.11 -36.02
N ASP A 443 -9.97 22.86 -35.61
CA ASP A 443 -10.72 22.20 -34.54
C ASP A 443 -10.60 22.96 -33.20
N LEU A 444 -11.55 22.76 -32.30
CA LEU A 444 -11.50 23.21 -30.90
C LEU A 444 -11.23 21.99 -30.01
N SER A 445 -10.04 21.91 -29.41
CA SER A 445 -9.60 20.77 -28.59
C SER A 445 -9.41 21.16 -27.13
N VAL A 446 -10.19 20.55 -26.24
CA VAL A 446 -10.08 20.68 -24.79
C VAL A 446 -9.51 19.39 -24.19
N THR A 447 -8.42 19.52 -23.45
CA THR A 447 -7.75 18.42 -22.75
C THR A 447 -7.99 18.56 -21.25
N VAL A 448 -8.49 17.50 -20.63
CA VAL A 448 -8.56 17.33 -19.18
C VAL A 448 -7.33 16.53 -18.74
N ASN A 449 -6.54 17.05 -17.81
CA ASN A 449 -5.33 16.40 -17.30
C ASN A 449 -5.61 15.62 -16.00
N ASN A 450 -4.55 15.02 -15.45
CA ASN A 450 -4.51 14.45 -14.08
C ASN A 450 -5.59 13.41 -13.75
N ILE A 451 -5.92 12.52 -14.70
CA ILE A 451 -6.79 11.36 -14.47
C ILE A 451 -5.93 10.15 -14.10
N THR A 452 -6.39 9.33 -13.15
CA THR A 452 -5.69 8.12 -12.66
C THR A 452 -6.68 6.96 -12.43
N PHE A 453 -6.15 5.76 -12.24
CA PHE A 453 -6.92 4.61 -11.75
C PHE A 453 -7.11 4.71 -10.24
N SER A 454 -8.34 4.54 -9.76
CA SER A 454 -8.68 4.58 -8.34
C SER A 454 -8.37 3.27 -7.62
N ASP A 455 -8.46 3.24 -6.30
CA ASP A 455 -7.93 2.09 -5.55
C ASP A 455 -8.66 0.75 -5.79
N THR A 456 -9.92 0.81 -6.21
CA THR A 456 -10.74 -0.35 -6.64
C THR A 456 -10.32 -0.95 -7.99
N ALA A 457 -9.51 -0.24 -8.80
CA ALA A 457 -9.18 -0.64 -10.17
C ALA A 457 -8.35 -1.94 -10.23
N GLN A 458 -8.52 -2.68 -11.33
CA GLN A 458 -7.94 -4.00 -11.55
C GLN A 458 -7.13 -4.05 -12.86
N PRO A 459 -6.01 -4.80 -12.89
CA PRO A 459 -5.17 -4.89 -14.08
C PRO A 459 -5.90 -5.54 -15.26
N ALA A 460 -5.54 -5.13 -16.48
CA ALA A 460 -6.13 -5.57 -17.75
C ALA A 460 -7.67 -5.41 -17.85
N THR A 461 -8.30 -4.67 -16.93
CA THR A 461 -9.74 -4.41 -16.93
C THR A 461 -10.06 -3.14 -17.72
N ASN A 462 -11.03 -3.22 -18.63
CA ASN A 462 -11.41 -2.11 -19.50
C ASN A 462 -12.38 -1.14 -18.81
N TYR A 463 -11.96 0.11 -18.69
CA TYR A 463 -12.71 1.24 -18.15
C TYR A 463 -13.12 2.18 -19.27
N SER A 464 -14.43 2.35 -19.48
CA SER A 464 -14.98 3.17 -20.57
C SER A 464 -15.30 4.59 -20.10
N ILE A 465 -14.52 5.56 -20.56
CA ILE A 465 -14.74 7.00 -20.34
C ILE A 465 -15.69 7.52 -21.43
N THR A 466 -16.71 8.27 -21.05
CA THR A 466 -17.64 8.90 -21.99
C THR A 466 -17.46 10.42 -22.04
N GLY A 467 -17.47 10.97 -23.26
CA GLY A 467 -17.57 12.39 -23.52
C GLY A 467 -18.98 12.79 -23.93
N GLU A 468 -19.41 13.97 -23.51
CA GLU A 468 -20.55 14.68 -24.09
C GLU A 468 -20.09 16.09 -24.47
N ALA A 469 -20.69 16.67 -25.51
CA ALA A 469 -20.63 18.12 -25.68
C ALA A 469 -21.91 18.63 -26.33
N THR A 470 -22.38 19.76 -25.83
CA THR A 470 -23.44 20.57 -26.45
C THR A 470 -22.94 22.00 -26.60
N GLY A 471 -23.62 22.81 -27.39
CA GLY A 471 -23.31 24.23 -27.50
C GLY A 471 -24.34 24.98 -28.29
N GLY A 472 -24.08 26.26 -28.50
CA GLY A 472 -24.98 27.09 -29.27
C GLY A 472 -24.57 28.54 -29.42
N PHE A 473 -25.29 29.19 -30.32
CA PHE A 473 -25.21 30.62 -30.57
C PHE A 473 -26.60 31.24 -30.46
N SER A 474 -26.78 32.21 -29.57
CA SER A 474 -28.04 32.95 -29.43
C SER A 474 -27.81 34.45 -29.48
N SER A 475 -28.74 35.18 -30.10
CA SER A 475 -28.71 36.64 -30.17
C SER A 475 -30.11 37.20 -30.49
N GLU A 476 -30.32 38.47 -30.14
CA GLU A 476 -31.45 39.28 -30.60
C GLU A 476 -31.00 40.18 -31.75
N ALA A 477 -31.54 39.92 -32.94
CA ALA A 477 -31.27 40.66 -34.17
C ALA A 477 -32.30 41.77 -34.38
N THR A 478 -31.84 42.98 -34.67
CA THR A 478 -32.70 44.16 -34.89
C THR A 478 -32.34 44.88 -36.19
N LYS A 479 -33.34 45.05 -37.07
CA LYS A 479 -33.27 45.87 -38.30
C LYS A 479 -34.56 46.68 -38.44
N GLY A 480 -34.46 47.94 -38.85
CA GLY A 480 -35.62 48.81 -39.09
C GLY A 480 -36.58 48.98 -37.89
N GLY A 481 -36.07 48.86 -36.66
CA GLY A 481 -36.88 48.90 -35.43
C GLY A 481 -37.63 47.61 -35.09
N THR A 482 -37.51 46.55 -35.89
CA THR A 482 -38.05 45.21 -35.58
C THR A 482 -36.96 44.33 -34.97
N THR A 483 -37.19 43.77 -33.79
CA THR A 483 -36.29 42.85 -33.10
C THR A 483 -36.85 41.43 -33.11
N ARG A 484 -36.00 40.41 -33.37
CA ARG A 484 -36.32 38.99 -33.23
C ARG A 484 -35.20 38.23 -32.53
N ALA A 485 -35.55 37.22 -31.75
CA ALA A 485 -34.59 36.34 -31.07
C ALA A 485 -34.38 35.05 -31.87
N PHE A 486 -33.14 34.62 -32.03
CA PHE A 486 -32.79 33.34 -32.66
C PHE A 486 -31.72 32.59 -31.84
N ASN A 487 -31.74 31.27 -31.97
CA ASN A 487 -30.85 30.36 -31.26
C ASN A 487 -30.45 29.20 -32.16
N PHE A 488 -29.16 28.87 -32.22
CA PHE A 488 -28.64 27.65 -32.79
C PHE A 488 -28.21 26.73 -31.65
N GLU A 489 -28.70 25.49 -31.64
CA GLU A 489 -28.31 24.46 -30.67
C GLU A 489 -27.58 23.33 -31.39
N TYR A 490 -26.43 22.94 -30.86
CA TYR A 490 -25.58 21.89 -31.40
C TYR A 490 -25.34 20.79 -30.38
N THR A 491 -25.47 19.54 -30.82
CA THR A 491 -25.02 18.36 -30.07
C THR A 491 -23.84 17.72 -30.79
N ALA A 492 -22.77 17.43 -30.06
CA ALA A 492 -21.60 16.73 -30.60
C ALA A 492 -21.92 15.26 -30.86
N ALA A 493 -21.53 14.75 -32.04
CA ALA A 493 -21.84 13.40 -32.48
C ALA A 493 -20.65 12.71 -33.15
N ASN A 494 -20.67 11.38 -33.10
CA ASN A 494 -19.69 10.47 -33.70
C ASN A 494 -20.40 9.13 -34.00
N GLU A 495 -20.07 8.47 -35.11
CA GLU A 495 -20.72 7.21 -35.52
C GLU A 495 -20.53 6.06 -34.50
N ALA A 496 -19.41 6.05 -33.78
CA ALA A 496 -19.12 5.08 -32.71
C ALA A 496 -19.43 5.63 -31.30
N GLY A 497 -19.91 6.87 -31.20
CA GLY A 497 -20.03 7.61 -29.94
C GLY A 497 -18.70 8.18 -29.43
N LEU A 498 -18.78 9.10 -28.45
CA LEU A 498 -17.61 9.70 -27.81
C LEU A 498 -17.14 8.82 -26.65
N LEU A 499 -16.48 7.71 -26.98
CA LEU A 499 -16.07 6.67 -26.04
C LEU A 499 -14.55 6.43 -26.12
N LEU A 500 -13.90 6.43 -24.96
CA LEU A 500 -12.47 6.08 -24.82
C LEU A 500 -12.32 4.94 -23.80
N THR A 501 -11.83 3.80 -24.26
CA THR A 501 -11.58 2.64 -23.39
C THR A 501 -10.13 2.66 -22.90
N VAL A 502 -9.93 2.71 -21.60
CA VAL A 502 -8.61 2.66 -20.95
C VAL A 502 -8.47 1.40 -20.09
N ASN A 503 -7.28 0.82 -20.01
CA ASN A 503 -6.92 -0.19 -19.01
C ASN A 503 -5.47 0.03 -18.56
N TYR A 504 -4.94 -0.81 -17.67
CA TYR A 504 -3.49 -0.81 -17.37
C TYR A 504 -2.89 -2.22 -17.45
N ALA A 505 -1.61 -2.29 -17.78
CA ALA A 505 -0.89 -3.56 -17.93
C ALA A 505 -0.92 -4.39 -16.63
N LYS A 506 -1.07 -5.71 -16.74
CA LYS A 506 -0.98 -6.60 -15.58
C LYS A 506 0.48 -6.68 -15.10
N PRO A 507 0.75 -6.48 -13.79
CA PRO A 507 2.07 -6.72 -13.22
C PRO A 507 2.57 -8.13 -13.51
N ILE A 508 3.82 -8.22 -13.96
CA ILE A 508 4.60 -9.45 -13.92
C ILE A 508 5.24 -9.49 -12.54
N GLU A 509 4.58 -10.20 -11.62
CA GLU A 509 4.99 -10.32 -10.23
C GLU A 509 6.15 -11.31 -10.06
N SER A 510 7.06 -11.00 -9.14
CA SER A 510 8.12 -11.90 -8.67
C SER A 510 8.36 -11.69 -7.18
N ASP A 511 8.90 -12.72 -6.52
CA ASP A 511 9.33 -12.62 -5.12
C ASP A 511 10.76 -12.03 -5.07
N LEU A 512 10.95 -11.03 -4.22
CA LEU A 512 12.24 -10.41 -3.95
C LEU A 512 12.73 -10.90 -2.58
N PRO A 513 13.80 -11.71 -2.52
CA PRO A 513 14.37 -12.12 -1.25
C PRO A 513 14.86 -10.89 -0.49
N ALA A 514 14.56 -10.83 0.79
CA ALA A 514 14.77 -9.69 1.66
C ALA A 514 15.02 -10.19 3.10
N ASP A 515 15.67 -9.36 3.91
CA ASP A 515 16.05 -9.69 5.28
C ASP A 515 16.12 -8.44 6.16
N VAL A 516 16.08 -8.62 7.48
CA VAL A 516 16.47 -7.59 8.45
C VAL A 516 17.58 -8.17 9.32
N ARG A 517 18.74 -7.51 9.33
CA ARG A 517 19.90 -7.93 10.11
C ARG A 517 20.39 -6.82 11.03
N GLY A 518 20.93 -7.19 12.19
CA GLY A 518 21.34 -6.24 13.22
C GLY A 518 22.74 -6.50 13.75
N ARG A 519 23.30 -5.49 14.43
CA ARG A 519 24.57 -5.58 15.16
C ARG A 519 24.66 -4.51 16.26
N LEU A 520 25.42 -4.75 17.31
CA LEU A 520 25.71 -3.73 18.33
C LEU A 520 26.40 -2.50 17.71
N SER A 521 25.85 -1.30 17.92
CA SER A 521 26.49 -0.03 17.56
C SER A 521 27.72 0.21 18.44
N VAL A 522 28.84 0.63 17.85
CA VAL A 522 30.10 0.88 18.59
C VAL A 522 30.79 2.15 18.08
N ALA A 523 31.33 2.95 19.00
CA ALA A 523 32.02 4.19 18.66
C ALA A 523 33.41 3.96 17.99
N ASP A 524 34.17 2.98 18.49
CA ASP A 524 35.59 2.79 18.15
C ASP A 524 35.84 2.02 16.83
N GLY A 525 34.92 2.09 15.87
CA GLY A 525 35.09 1.55 14.50
C GLY A 525 35.19 0.02 14.34
N LYS A 526 35.38 -0.73 15.43
CA LYS A 526 35.42 -2.21 15.46
C LYS A 526 34.02 -2.83 15.34
N GLN A 527 33.36 -2.55 14.22
CA GLN A 527 31.99 -3.01 13.96
C GLN A 527 31.89 -4.54 14.11
N LYS A 528 30.87 -5.00 14.86
CA LYS A 528 30.54 -6.43 14.91
C LYS A 528 30.02 -6.90 13.55
N ALA A 529 30.12 -8.21 13.30
CA ALA A 529 29.42 -8.84 12.19
C ALA A 529 27.89 -8.62 12.31
N TRP A 530 27.22 -8.57 11.15
CA TRP A 530 25.77 -8.62 11.07
C TRP A 530 25.24 -10.01 11.44
N ASP A 531 24.08 -10.06 12.08
CA ASP A 531 23.36 -11.28 12.41
C ASP A 531 21.91 -11.17 11.94
N THR A 532 21.33 -12.26 11.41
CA THR A 532 19.94 -12.35 10.92
C THR A 532 19.01 -13.07 11.90
N THR A 533 19.54 -13.54 13.03
CA THR A 533 18.85 -14.38 14.04
C THR A 533 18.45 -15.79 13.61
N ALA A 534 18.91 -16.26 12.44
CA ALA A 534 18.68 -17.64 11.97
C ALA A 534 19.30 -18.75 12.86
N ARG A 535 20.25 -18.38 13.74
CA ARG A 535 20.91 -19.33 14.67
C ARG A 535 20.43 -19.23 16.11
N ASP A 536 20.13 -18.03 16.59
CA ASP A 536 19.68 -17.72 17.96
C ASP A 536 19.22 -16.25 18.02
N ILE A 537 18.58 -15.82 19.11
CA ILE A 537 18.20 -14.42 19.38
C ILE A 537 19.46 -13.54 19.46
N TYR A 538 19.43 -12.36 18.84
CA TYR A 538 20.56 -11.43 18.93
C TYR A 538 20.61 -10.80 20.32
N ARG A 539 21.72 -10.97 21.05
CA ARG A 539 21.87 -10.46 22.42
C ARG A 539 22.74 -9.21 22.48
N VAL A 540 22.26 -8.19 23.19
CA VAL A 540 23.01 -6.96 23.48
C VAL A 540 23.25 -6.79 24.98
N PRO A 541 24.41 -6.29 25.43
CA PRO A 541 24.81 -6.36 26.85
C PRO A 541 23.85 -5.68 27.84
N SER A 542 23.23 -4.57 27.47
CA SER A 542 22.35 -3.76 28.32
C SER A 542 21.12 -3.26 27.55
N VAL A 543 20.05 -2.91 28.29
CA VAL A 543 18.91 -2.13 27.77
C VAL A 543 19.29 -0.69 27.40
N ASN A 544 20.45 -0.20 27.87
CA ASN A 544 20.98 1.12 27.52
C ASN A 544 21.87 1.11 26.26
N ASP A 545 22.19 -0.07 25.71
CA ASP A 545 22.90 -0.20 24.44
C ASP A 545 22.01 0.14 23.23
N THR A 546 22.65 0.29 22.08
CA THR A 546 21.97 0.51 20.78
C THR A 546 22.52 -0.43 19.71
N ILE A 547 21.71 -0.70 18.69
CA ILE A 547 22.04 -1.54 17.53
C ILE A 547 21.93 -0.75 16.23
N ASP A 548 22.83 -1.03 15.29
CA ASP A 548 22.57 -0.71 13.89
C ASP A 548 21.60 -1.78 13.37
N VAL A 549 20.56 -1.37 12.65
CA VAL A 549 19.60 -2.27 12.00
C VAL A 549 19.64 -2.00 10.50
N GLN A 550 19.85 -3.04 9.72
CA GLN A 550 19.97 -2.97 8.27
C GLN A 550 18.86 -3.79 7.60
N GLY A 551 18.01 -3.10 6.84
CA GLY A 551 17.11 -3.75 5.89
C GLY A 551 17.89 -4.14 4.63
N VAL A 552 17.67 -5.35 4.12
CA VAL A 552 18.40 -5.94 3.00
C VAL A 552 17.42 -6.40 1.93
N LEU A 553 17.72 -6.11 0.66
CA LEU A 553 16.96 -6.52 -0.52
C LEU A 553 17.92 -7.16 -1.54
N HIS A 554 17.74 -8.44 -1.83
CA HIS A 554 18.58 -9.20 -2.76
C HIS A 554 18.15 -8.96 -4.22
N VAL A 555 18.26 -7.70 -4.63
CA VAL A 555 17.88 -7.20 -5.96
C VAL A 555 18.79 -7.76 -7.06
N GLY A 556 20.06 -8.03 -6.75
CA GLY A 556 21.05 -8.42 -7.75
C GLY A 556 20.83 -9.80 -8.36
N GLU A 557 20.18 -10.72 -7.64
CA GLU A 557 19.74 -12.00 -8.19
C GLU A 557 18.36 -11.89 -8.83
N SER A 558 17.37 -11.37 -8.08
CA SER A 558 15.96 -11.36 -8.49
C SER A 558 15.66 -10.43 -9.68
N VAL A 559 16.10 -9.17 -9.64
CA VAL A 559 15.83 -8.18 -10.69
C VAL A 559 16.64 -8.50 -11.96
N LYS A 560 17.91 -8.88 -11.81
CA LYS A 560 18.77 -9.21 -12.96
C LYS A 560 18.35 -10.51 -13.65
N THR A 561 17.89 -11.52 -12.89
CA THR A 561 17.32 -12.75 -13.50
C THR A 561 16.04 -12.44 -14.27
N GLN A 562 15.10 -11.70 -13.68
CA GLN A 562 13.86 -11.33 -14.38
C GLN A 562 14.13 -10.49 -15.63
N MET A 563 15.08 -9.53 -15.57
CA MET A 563 15.56 -8.82 -16.76
C MET A 563 16.09 -9.78 -17.83
N LYS A 564 16.97 -10.70 -17.46
CA LYS A 564 17.56 -11.65 -18.41
C LYS A 564 16.52 -12.57 -19.05
N GLU A 565 15.54 -13.06 -18.28
CA GLU A 565 14.42 -13.84 -18.83
C GLU A 565 13.65 -13.07 -19.91
N ILE A 566 13.56 -11.75 -19.81
CA ILE A 566 12.94 -10.87 -20.82
C ILE A 566 13.88 -10.72 -22.03
N GLU A 567 15.17 -10.44 -21.82
CA GLU A 567 16.18 -10.32 -22.88
C GLU A 567 16.22 -11.59 -23.74
N ASP A 568 16.30 -12.77 -23.09
CA ASP A 568 16.28 -14.09 -23.72
C ASP A 568 14.95 -14.36 -24.46
N LYS A 569 13.79 -14.08 -23.82
CA LYS A 569 12.45 -14.32 -24.38
C LYS A 569 12.16 -13.51 -25.64
N TYR A 570 12.66 -12.27 -25.74
CA TYR A 570 12.42 -11.41 -26.90
C TYR A 570 13.53 -11.49 -27.96
N GLY A 571 14.55 -12.34 -27.76
CA GLY A 571 15.50 -12.77 -28.80
C GLY A 571 16.37 -11.64 -29.35
N LYS A 572 16.80 -10.72 -28.49
CA LYS A 572 17.49 -9.48 -28.87
C LYS A 572 19.00 -9.57 -28.57
N ASN A 573 19.82 -9.29 -29.58
CA ASN A 573 21.22 -8.92 -29.34
C ASN A 573 21.27 -7.57 -28.60
N GLU A 574 22.25 -7.36 -27.72
CA GLU A 574 22.38 -6.11 -26.94
C GLU A 574 22.44 -4.85 -27.81
N SER A 575 22.94 -4.98 -29.05
CA SER A 575 23.00 -3.91 -30.05
C SER A 575 21.63 -3.43 -30.58
N ASP A 576 20.52 -4.02 -30.11
CA ASP A 576 19.16 -3.49 -30.29
C ASP A 576 18.63 -2.73 -29.04
N PHE A 577 19.27 -2.82 -27.88
CA PHE A 577 18.76 -2.22 -26.63
C PHE A 577 18.72 -0.68 -26.67
N GLU A 578 19.65 -0.04 -27.39
CA GLU A 578 19.64 1.41 -27.64
C GLU A 578 18.51 1.85 -28.59
N LYS A 579 17.91 0.91 -29.33
CA LYS A 579 16.81 1.14 -30.29
C LYS A 579 15.43 0.93 -29.66
N ILE A 580 15.38 0.32 -28.47
CA ILE A 580 14.17 0.21 -27.65
C ILE A 580 14.12 1.48 -26.78
N LYS A 581 13.29 2.43 -27.16
CA LYS A 581 13.05 3.63 -26.34
C LYS A 581 12.19 3.25 -25.14
N LEU A 582 12.46 3.92 -24.01
CA LEU A 582 11.64 3.86 -22.81
C LEU A 582 11.03 5.23 -22.54
N ASP A 583 9.70 5.28 -22.54
CA ASP A 583 8.94 6.47 -22.16
C ASP A 583 8.25 6.24 -20.80
N ALA A 584 8.01 7.30 -20.03
CA ALA A 584 7.34 7.25 -18.72
C ALA A 584 7.97 6.27 -17.71
N VAL A 585 9.31 6.21 -17.63
CA VAL A 585 10.02 5.32 -16.69
C VAL A 585 9.67 5.67 -15.25
N ARG A 586 9.00 4.73 -14.58
CA ARG A 586 8.57 4.80 -13.18
C ARG A 586 9.23 3.65 -12.42
N VAL A 587 10.13 3.98 -11.50
CA VAL A 587 10.82 3.00 -10.65
C VAL A 587 10.64 3.40 -9.19
N GLY A 588 10.40 2.42 -8.32
CA GLY A 588 10.45 2.65 -6.88
C GLY A 588 10.49 1.33 -6.12
N PHE A 589 11.41 1.23 -5.17
CA PHE A 589 11.34 0.23 -4.11
C PHE A 589 10.86 0.93 -2.84
N ARG A 590 10.03 0.27 -2.05
CA ARG A 590 9.64 0.73 -0.73
C ARG A 590 10.01 -0.36 0.27
N SER A 591 10.72 0.00 1.33
CA SER A 591 10.83 -0.82 2.52
C SER A 591 10.21 -0.10 3.72
N THR A 592 9.74 -0.89 4.69
CA THR A 592 9.27 -0.37 5.98
C THR A 592 9.91 -1.18 7.09
N LEU A 593 10.53 -0.51 8.05
CA LEU A 593 11.05 -1.12 9.27
C LEU A 593 10.18 -0.69 10.47
N LYS A 594 9.59 -1.65 11.16
CA LYS A 594 8.65 -1.42 12.26
C LYS A 594 9.21 -1.99 13.56
N LEU A 595 9.37 -1.10 14.53
CA LEU A 595 9.81 -1.40 15.88
C LEU A 595 8.62 -1.85 16.75
N PRO A 596 8.81 -2.84 17.63
CA PRO A 596 7.83 -3.22 18.63
C PRO A 596 7.80 -2.20 19.79
N GLU A 597 6.78 -2.27 20.65
CA GLU A 597 6.78 -1.50 21.88
C GLU A 597 7.96 -1.91 22.79
N GLY A 598 8.60 -0.93 23.43
CA GLY A 598 9.86 -1.11 24.15
C GLY A 598 11.11 -0.76 23.35
N MET A 599 11.00 -0.57 22.02
CA MET A 599 12.07 -0.05 21.17
C MET A 599 11.76 1.36 20.64
N LYS A 600 12.81 2.09 20.22
CA LYS A 600 12.73 3.45 19.68
C LYS A 600 13.85 3.73 18.68
N PHE A 601 13.58 4.59 17.70
CA PHE A 601 14.64 5.24 16.92
C PHE A 601 15.33 6.31 17.79
N THR A 602 16.66 6.41 17.73
CA THR A 602 17.40 7.51 18.39
C THR A 602 17.72 8.65 17.43
N THR A 603 17.42 8.49 16.15
CA THR A 603 17.53 9.51 15.11
C THR A 603 16.33 9.41 14.18
N THR A 604 15.87 10.54 13.68
CA THR A 604 14.91 10.64 12.58
C THR A 604 15.50 11.50 11.44
N ASN A 605 16.82 11.72 11.47
CA ASN A 605 17.53 12.47 10.43
C ASN A 605 17.84 11.56 9.24
N LYS A 606 17.63 12.06 8.02
CA LYS A 606 17.99 11.37 6.78
C LYS A 606 19.50 11.15 6.68
N ASP A 607 20.31 12.15 7.01
CA ASP A 607 21.77 12.09 6.83
C ASP A 607 22.48 11.08 7.76
N ASP A 608 21.80 10.59 8.79
CA ASP A 608 22.31 9.52 9.67
C ASP A 608 22.21 8.13 9.01
N LEU A 609 21.31 7.95 8.03
CA LEU A 609 21.02 6.66 7.38
C LEU A 609 22.01 6.38 6.24
N LYS A 610 22.42 5.11 6.14
CA LYS A 610 23.41 4.67 5.13
C LYS A 610 22.79 3.73 4.10
N LEU A 611 22.64 4.22 2.87
CA LEU A 611 22.30 3.45 1.67
C LEU A 611 23.57 2.83 1.06
N GLU A 612 23.54 1.52 0.80
CA GLU A 612 24.61 0.80 0.09
C GLU A 612 24.03 -0.14 -0.96
N GLY A 613 24.80 -0.48 -2.00
CA GLY A 613 24.42 -1.45 -3.03
C GLY A 613 23.71 -0.89 -4.27
N ALA A 614 23.42 0.41 -4.32
CA ALA A 614 22.72 1.04 -5.44
C ALA A 614 23.24 2.47 -5.73
N PRO A 615 24.35 2.64 -6.48
CA PRO A 615 25.01 3.94 -6.65
C PRO A 615 24.16 4.98 -7.40
N ASP A 616 23.32 4.54 -8.34
CA ASP A 616 22.43 5.37 -9.16
C ASP A 616 21.09 5.70 -8.47
N PHE A 617 20.83 5.13 -7.29
CA PHE A 617 19.62 5.37 -6.49
C PHE A 617 19.86 6.34 -5.34
N ASP A 618 18.84 7.09 -4.99
CA ASP A 618 18.71 7.82 -3.73
C ASP A 618 17.53 7.24 -2.94
N TYR A 619 17.19 7.83 -1.81
CA TYR A 619 16.01 7.43 -1.03
C TYR A 619 15.34 8.64 -0.38
N GLU A 620 14.03 8.57 -0.16
CA GLU A 620 13.35 9.38 0.85
C GLU A 620 13.00 8.52 2.06
N VAL A 621 12.92 9.14 3.23
CA VAL A 621 12.57 8.46 4.49
C VAL A 621 11.59 9.29 5.30
N SER A 622 10.61 8.61 5.90
CA SER A 622 9.68 9.19 6.88
C SER A 622 9.62 8.33 8.12
N PHE A 623 9.50 8.97 9.28
CA PHE A 623 9.48 8.32 10.59
C PHE A 623 8.17 8.62 11.33
N THR A 624 7.58 7.60 11.94
CA THR A 624 6.61 7.71 13.04
C THR A 624 7.30 7.42 14.37
N SER A 625 6.54 7.27 15.46
CA SER A 625 7.07 6.85 16.76
C SER A 625 7.77 5.49 16.75
N ASN A 626 7.40 4.58 15.83
CA ASN A 626 7.88 3.20 15.82
C ASN A 626 7.94 2.56 14.41
N GLU A 627 7.81 3.35 13.35
CA GLU A 627 7.87 2.87 11.97
C GLU A 627 8.69 3.82 11.10
N ALA A 628 9.61 3.29 10.30
CA ALA A 628 10.39 4.02 9.32
C ALA A 628 10.05 3.50 7.92
N VAL A 629 9.52 4.37 7.06
CA VAL A 629 9.20 4.04 5.66
C VAL A 629 10.25 4.68 4.77
N VAL A 630 10.91 3.86 3.95
CA VAL A 630 11.97 4.26 3.01
C VAL A 630 11.49 4.02 1.58
N ASP A 631 11.46 5.07 0.76
CA ASP A 631 11.16 5.01 -0.67
C ASP A 631 12.45 5.24 -1.48
N PHE A 632 13.00 4.19 -2.09
CA PHE A 632 14.17 4.27 -2.96
C PHE A 632 13.78 4.77 -4.35
N VAL A 633 14.48 5.80 -4.83
CA VAL A 633 14.20 6.53 -6.07
C VAL A 633 15.45 6.58 -6.97
N LEU A 634 15.30 6.79 -8.28
CA LEU A 634 16.44 7.04 -9.16
C LEU A 634 16.95 8.48 -8.99
N LYS A 635 18.27 8.68 -9.00
CA LYS A 635 18.90 10.02 -8.95
C LYS A 635 18.62 10.86 -10.19
N ASP A 636 18.60 10.22 -11.36
CA ASP A 636 18.20 10.83 -12.64
C ASP A 636 17.31 9.86 -13.44
N PRO A 637 15.99 9.84 -13.22
CA PRO A 637 15.07 9.04 -14.04
C PRO A 637 14.95 9.59 -15.48
N ALA A 638 15.28 10.86 -15.71
CA ALA A 638 15.19 11.49 -17.03
C ALA A 638 16.35 11.10 -17.97
N ALA A 639 17.44 10.54 -17.43
CA ALA A 639 18.49 9.88 -18.21
C ALA A 639 18.03 8.56 -18.86
N ILE A 640 17.01 7.89 -18.31
CA ILE A 640 16.61 6.54 -18.73
C ILE A 640 15.68 6.60 -19.95
N LYS A 641 16.28 6.76 -21.14
CA LYS A 641 15.57 6.97 -22.41
C LYS A 641 15.53 5.72 -23.30
N THR A 642 16.34 4.71 -22.99
CA THR A 642 16.40 3.44 -23.72
C THR A 642 16.52 2.25 -22.76
N TYR A 643 16.24 1.05 -23.27
CA TYR A 643 16.47 -0.19 -22.52
C TYR A 643 17.95 -0.36 -22.14
N ALA A 644 18.87 0.09 -22.99
CA ALA A 644 20.30 0.10 -22.69
C ALA A 644 20.64 1.00 -21.48
N ASP A 645 19.95 2.13 -21.31
CA ASP A 645 20.18 3.02 -20.16
C ASP A 645 19.63 2.43 -18.86
N MET A 646 18.46 1.79 -18.94
CA MET A 646 17.89 1.02 -17.83
C MET A 646 18.80 -0.14 -17.41
N LYS A 647 19.37 -0.88 -18.38
CA LYS A 647 20.33 -1.96 -18.13
C LYS A 647 21.59 -1.45 -17.43
N LYS A 648 22.17 -0.32 -17.86
CA LYS A 648 23.33 0.31 -17.20
C LYS A 648 23.08 0.63 -15.72
N VAL A 649 21.86 1.03 -15.33
CA VAL A 649 21.49 1.27 -13.92
C VAL A 649 21.42 -0.05 -13.14
N ILE A 650 20.79 -1.07 -13.71
CA ILE A 650 20.54 -2.33 -13.01
C ILE A 650 21.80 -3.21 -12.94
N ASP A 651 22.67 -3.17 -13.95
CA ASP A 651 23.97 -3.83 -13.91
C ASP A 651 24.85 -3.33 -12.76
N LYS A 652 24.76 -2.03 -12.41
CA LYS A 652 25.44 -1.40 -11.26
C LYS A 652 24.84 -1.71 -9.89
N LEU A 653 23.68 -2.36 -9.80
CA LEU A 653 23.18 -2.83 -8.50
C LEU A 653 24.10 -3.95 -7.99
N ASP A 654 24.48 -3.90 -6.73
CA ASP A 654 25.16 -5.03 -6.07
C ASP A 654 24.16 -6.20 -5.86
N ALA A 655 24.64 -7.30 -5.26
CA ALA A 655 23.77 -8.41 -4.85
C ALA A 655 22.68 -7.93 -3.86
N ASP A 656 23.10 -7.13 -2.88
CA ASP A 656 22.28 -6.61 -1.78
C ASP A 656 22.13 -5.08 -1.92
N LEU A 657 20.91 -4.60 -2.15
CA LEU A 657 20.52 -3.22 -1.86
C LEU A 657 20.22 -3.14 -0.35
N THR A 658 20.86 -2.24 0.39
CA THR A 658 20.70 -2.15 1.84
C THR A 658 20.49 -0.72 2.34
N ILE A 659 19.70 -0.58 3.41
CA ILE A 659 19.53 0.67 4.15
C ILE A 659 19.80 0.42 5.63
N THR A 660 20.76 1.15 6.20
CA THR A 660 21.12 1.03 7.63
C THR A 660 20.57 2.21 8.42
N ILE A 661 19.79 1.90 9.46
CA ILE A 661 19.39 2.83 10.51
C ILE A 661 20.33 2.61 11.70
N PRO A 662 21.22 3.55 12.03
CA PRO A 662 22.17 3.37 13.12
C PRO A 662 21.51 3.61 14.48
N ARG A 663 22.09 3.02 15.53
CA ARG A 663 21.78 3.32 16.95
C ARG A 663 20.30 3.14 17.38
N VAL A 664 19.53 2.27 16.73
CA VAL A 664 18.19 1.89 17.22
C VAL A 664 18.33 1.36 18.65
N GLY A 665 17.49 1.84 19.57
CA GLY A 665 17.66 1.58 21.00
C GLY A 665 16.36 1.19 21.70
N PHE A 666 16.43 1.04 23.02
CA PHE A 666 15.28 0.67 23.84
C PHE A 666 14.69 1.89 24.56
N ASP A 667 13.38 1.88 24.75
CA ASP A 667 12.71 2.68 25.78
C ASP A 667 12.82 1.86 27.08
N ALA A 668 13.80 2.17 27.93
CA ALA A 668 14.10 1.37 29.12
C ALA A 668 12.89 1.25 30.08
N GLU A 669 12.02 2.25 30.16
CA GLU A 669 10.85 2.21 31.03
C GLU A 669 9.70 1.36 30.47
N LYS A 670 9.62 1.22 29.14
CA LYS A 670 8.73 0.26 28.48
C LYS A 670 9.34 -1.14 28.42
N ALA A 671 10.64 -1.27 28.16
CA ALA A 671 11.34 -2.55 28.08
C ALA A 671 11.46 -3.28 29.44
N LYS A 672 11.35 -2.55 30.56
CA LYS A 672 11.10 -3.13 31.90
C LYS A 672 9.70 -3.74 32.05
N LYS A 673 8.70 -3.16 31.36
CA LYS A 673 7.26 -3.48 31.50
C LYS A 673 6.71 -4.34 30.35
N ALA A 674 7.50 -4.62 29.32
CA ALA A 674 7.12 -5.43 28.18
C ALA A 674 6.82 -6.88 28.61
N ASP A 675 5.75 -7.45 28.07
CA ASP A 675 5.31 -8.82 28.36
C ASP A 675 6.30 -9.90 27.87
N LEU A 676 7.30 -9.55 27.06
CA LEU A 676 8.36 -10.44 26.61
C LEU A 676 9.75 -9.87 26.90
N PRO A 677 10.76 -10.72 27.16
CA PRO A 677 12.14 -10.29 27.39
C PRO A 677 12.93 -10.04 26.09
N TRP A 678 12.31 -10.19 24.91
CA TRP A 678 12.88 -9.95 23.59
C TRP A 678 11.94 -9.10 22.72
N PHE A 679 12.50 -8.48 21.69
CA PHE A 679 11.85 -7.49 20.84
C PHE A 679 12.06 -7.84 19.37
N THR A 680 10.99 -8.23 18.68
CA THR A 680 11.03 -8.57 17.24
C THR A 680 10.78 -7.31 16.41
N ILE A 681 11.83 -6.84 15.73
CA ILE A 681 11.72 -5.84 14.68
C ILE A 681 11.15 -6.54 13.44
N SER A 682 10.18 -5.91 12.77
CA SER A 682 9.56 -6.47 11.57
C SER A 682 9.81 -5.58 10.35
N GLY A 683 10.05 -6.21 9.22
CA GLY A 683 10.30 -5.59 7.93
C GLY A 683 9.20 -5.91 6.92
N THR A 684 8.94 -4.97 6.01
CA THR A 684 8.27 -5.27 4.73
C THR A 684 9.07 -4.64 3.59
N ALA A 685 8.92 -5.19 2.39
CA ALA A 685 9.47 -4.59 1.19
C ALA A 685 8.59 -4.86 -0.03
N SER A 686 8.63 -3.95 -0.98
CA SER A 686 8.09 -4.14 -2.32
C SER A 686 8.87 -3.30 -3.33
N GLY A 687 8.73 -3.65 -4.60
CA GLY A 687 9.32 -2.91 -5.71
C GLY A 687 8.36 -2.82 -6.89
N ASN A 688 8.54 -1.80 -7.72
CA ASN A 688 7.85 -1.68 -8.99
C ASN A 688 8.75 -1.02 -10.04
N PHE A 689 8.60 -1.48 -11.29
CA PHE A 689 9.15 -0.82 -12.47
C PHE A 689 8.05 -0.81 -13.53
N SER A 690 7.69 0.35 -14.09
CA SER A 690 6.77 0.42 -15.23
C SER A 690 7.21 1.46 -16.25
N SER A 691 6.98 1.19 -17.54
CA SER A 691 7.36 2.06 -18.67
C SER A 691 6.65 1.61 -19.95
N TYR A 692 6.75 2.44 -21.00
CA TYR A 692 6.43 2.07 -22.38
C TYR A 692 7.71 1.73 -23.14
N ALA A 693 7.85 0.49 -23.60
CA ALA A 693 8.89 0.09 -24.54
C ALA A 693 8.45 0.34 -25.98
N THR A 694 9.14 1.24 -26.70
CA THR A 694 8.87 1.52 -28.12
C THR A 694 10.03 1.01 -28.98
N PHE A 695 9.75 0.09 -29.92
CA PHE A 695 10.72 -0.39 -30.92
C PHE A 695 10.14 -0.23 -32.33
N GLY A 696 10.83 0.54 -33.18
CA GLY A 696 10.31 0.93 -34.49
C GLY A 696 9.05 1.78 -34.37
N THR A 697 7.92 1.27 -34.89
CA THR A 697 6.60 1.91 -34.81
C THR A 697 5.71 1.35 -33.70
N THR A 698 6.16 0.33 -32.97
CA THR A 698 5.32 -0.45 -32.04
C THR A 698 5.71 -0.14 -30.60
N THR A 699 4.71 0.16 -29.77
CA THR A 699 4.87 0.52 -28.35
C THR A 699 4.11 -0.46 -27.47
N TYR A 700 4.76 -0.96 -26.42
CA TYR A 700 4.18 -1.88 -25.44
C TYR A 700 4.35 -1.33 -24.01
N PRO A 701 3.27 -1.09 -23.25
CA PRO A 701 3.37 -0.85 -21.82
C PRO A 701 3.74 -2.15 -21.09
N PHE A 702 4.57 -2.03 -20.05
CA PHE A 702 4.90 -3.14 -19.16
C PHE A 702 5.05 -2.65 -17.72
N THR A 703 4.80 -3.56 -16.77
CA THR A 703 5.06 -3.34 -15.35
C THR A 703 5.55 -4.62 -14.68
N PHE A 704 6.65 -4.50 -13.94
CA PHE A 704 7.15 -5.50 -12.99
C PHE A 704 6.76 -5.09 -11.59
N GLN A 705 6.48 -6.07 -10.75
CA GLN A 705 6.24 -5.87 -9.32
C GLN A 705 7.03 -6.92 -8.54
N TRP A 706 7.71 -6.46 -7.50
CA TRP A 706 8.46 -7.29 -6.59
C TRP A 706 7.81 -7.26 -5.21
N ASN A 707 7.58 -8.43 -4.62
CA ASN A 707 7.03 -8.55 -3.28
C ASN A 707 8.10 -9.13 -2.35
N GLY A 708 8.43 -8.43 -1.26
CA GLY A 708 9.47 -8.86 -0.32
C GLY A 708 9.11 -10.16 0.39
N LYS A 709 10.04 -11.12 0.40
CA LYS A 709 9.96 -12.37 1.16
C LYS A 709 11.21 -12.53 2.03
N GLN A 710 11.06 -13.07 3.23
CA GLN A 710 12.22 -13.50 4.02
C GLN A 710 13.07 -14.47 3.19
N LYS A 711 14.37 -14.23 3.12
CA LYS A 711 15.31 -15.10 2.41
C LYS A 711 15.53 -16.41 3.16
N GLN A 712 15.55 -17.51 2.39
CA GLN A 712 15.71 -18.85 2.93
C GLN A 712 17.12 -19.08 3.49
N GLY A 713 17.21 -19.68 4.68
CA GLY A 713 18.43 -19.92 5.43
C GLY A 713 18.87 -18.74 6.32
N GLU A 714 18.16 -17.61 6.24
CA GLU A 714 18.41 -16.39 7.02
C GLU A 714 17.20 -16.01 7.90
N GLU A 715 16.13 -16.81 7.91
CA GLU A 715 14.89 -16.56 8.68
C GLU A 715 15.11 -16.47 10.20
N ASP A 716 14.47 -15.50 10.88
CA ASP A 716 14.39 -15.45 12.35
C ASP A 716 13.95 -16.81 12.92
N ARG A 717 14.81 -17.39 13.77
CA ARG A 717 14.67 -18.73 14.34
C ARG A 717 13.42 -18.96 15.19
N TYR A 718 12.74 -17.90 15.61
CA TYR A 718 11.59 -17.94 16.50
C TYR A 718 10.33 -17.36 15.83
N PHE A 719 10.51 -16.46 14.86
CA PHE A 719 9.45 -15.72 14.18
C PHE A 719 9.52 -15.89 12.65
N PHE A 720 9.42 -17.15 12.19
CA PHE A 720 9.47 -17.56 10.78
C PHE A 720 8.42 -16.91 9.83
N SER A 721 7.48 -16.11 10.34
CA SER A 721 6.38 -15.51 9.58
C SER A 721 6.57 -14.00 9.40
N GLY A 722 7.01 -13.58 8.21
CA GLY A 722 7.37 -12.19 7.90
C GLY A 722 8.88 -12.04 7.73
N ILE A 723 9.33 -10.80 7.49
CA ILE A 723 10.76 -10.47 7.50
C ILE A 723 11.06 -9.94 8.91
N ASN A 724 11.88 -10.63 9.70
CA ASN A 724 11.96 -10.38 11.15
C ASN A 724 13.39 -10.41 11.69
N PHE A 725 13.63 -9.67 12.77
CA PHE A 725 14.88 -9.68 13.52
C PHE A 725 14.59 -9.52 15.03
N THR A 726 14.83 -10.57 15.82
CA THR A 726 14.57 -10.54 17.26
C THR A 726 15.82 -10.24 18.09
N VAL A 727 15.78 -9.12 18.83
CA VAL A 727 16.83 -8.71 19.76
C VAL A 727 16.41 -8.87 21.22
N GLN A 728 17.33 -9.32 22.07
CA GLN A 728 17.17 -9.39 23.52
C GLN A 728 18.23 -8.51 24.21
N PRO A 729 17.82 -7.45 24.94
CA PRO A 729 18.73 -6.72 25.82
C PRO A 729 19.01 -7.49 27.11
N GLY A 730 20.25 -7.38 27.57
CA GLY A 730 20.66 -7.82 28.88
C GLY A 730 20.03 -6.99 30.00
N ILE A 731 20.02 -7.57 31.20
CA ILE A 731 19.44 -6.98 32.39
C ILE A 731 20.51 -6.18 33.13
N ASP A 732 20.28 -4.89 33.32
CA ASP A 732 21.04 -4.09 34.27
C ASP A 732 20.57 -4.47 35.68
N MET A 733 21.40 -5.16 36.45
CA MET A 733 21.09 -5.63 37.80
C MET A 733 21.72 -4.72 38.85
N PRO A 734 20.98 -4.22 39.85
CA PRO A 734 21.55 -3.38 40.89
C PRO A 734 22.67 -4.10 41.65
N ALA A 735 23.85 -3.49 41.76
CA ALA A 735 25.03 -4.10 42.37
C ALA A 735 25.94 -3.05 43.02
N ASP A 736 26.49 -3.37 44.19
CA ASP A 736 27.19 -2.42 45.06
C ASP A 736 28.49 -3.00 45.67
N LEU A 737 29.38 -2.15 46.16
CA LEU A 737 30.55 -2.53 46.96
C LEU A 737 30.49 -1.86 48.33
N ARG A 738 30.35 -2.68 49.37
CA ARG A 738 30.30 -2.23 50.76
C ARG A 738 31.58 -2.63 51.47
N GLY A 739 32.04 -1.83 52.43
CA GLY A 739 33.30 -2.11 53.10
C GLY A 739 33.39 -1.48 54.48
N ALA A 740 34.16 -2.14 55.35
CA ALA A 740 34.46 -1.63 56.68
C ALA A 740 35.75 -2.23 57.22
N GLN A 741 36.24 -1.68 58.32
CA GLN A 741 37.30 -2.31 59.10
C GLN A 741 36.76 -3.58 59.75
N THR A 742 37.52 -4.67 59.71
CA THR A 742 37.09 -6.00 60.20
C THR A 742 36.44 -5.91 61.58
N SER A 743 35.28 -6.57 61.74
CA SER A 743 34.41 -6.52 62.92
C SER A 743 33.70 -5.17 63.18
N LYS A 744 33.46 -4.36 62.15
CA LYS A 744 32.47 -3.26 62.14
C LYS A 744 31.42 -3.53 61.05
N ASP A 745 30.27 -2.86 61.15
CA ASP A 745 29.22 -2.91 60.14
C ASP A 745 29.70 -2.31 58.80
N LEU A 746 29.25 -2.89 57.67
CA LEU A 746 29.66 -2.52 56.32
C LEU A 746 29.00 -1.21 55.86
N ASP A 747 29.81 -0.25 55.38
CA ASP A 747 29.35 1.04 54.85
C ASP A 747 29.32 1.04 53.31
N THR A 748 28.42 1.82 52.69
CA THR A 748 28.38 2.05 51.22
C THR A 748 29.24 3.24 50.80
N GLU A 749 29.60 4.14 51.74
CA GLU A 749 30.26 5.41 51.47
C GLU A 749 29.53 6.32 50.47
N HIS A 750 28.19 6.21 50.42
CA HIS A 750 27.34 7.10 49.64
C HIS A 750 27.40 8.56 50.11
N GLU A 751 27.62 8.80 51.42
CA GLU A 751 27.70 10.16 51.99
C GLU A 751 29.13 10.72 52.11
N GLN A 752 30.18 9.89 52.19
CA GLN A 752 31.55 10.35 52.47
C GLN A 752 32.67 9.40 51.96
N VAL A 753 33.72 9.13 52.76
CA VAL A 753 34.84 8.24 52.40
C VAL A 753 35.33 7.50 53.65
N TYR A 754 35.42 6.17 53.59
CA TYR A 754 35.64 5.34 54.77
C TYR A 754 36.95 5.67 55.46
N VAL A 755 36.90 5.82 56.80
CA VAL A 755 38.06 6.25 57.59
C VAL A 755 38.54 5.14 58.53
N ALA A 756 39.39 4.27 57.99
CA ALA A 756 40.07 3.22 58.76
C ALA A 756 40.96 3.82 59.87
N ASP A 757 41.06 3.11 61.00
CA ASP A 757 41.69 3.66 62.21
C ASP A 757 43.21 3.84 62.09
N SER A 758 43.91 3.03 61.27
CA SER A 758 45.35 3.18 60.98
C SER A 758 45.74 2.46 59.68
N SER A 759 47.01 2.56 59.27
CA SER A 759 47.58 1.76 58.16
C SER A 759 47.58 0.25 58.43
N LYS A 760 47.43 -0.16 59.70
CA LYS A 760 47.41 -1.57 60.14
C LYS A 760 46.00 -2.15 60.19
N SER A 761 44.97 -1.36 59.90
CA SER A 761 43.59 -1.82 59.86
C SER A 761 43.40 -2.80 58.69
N THR A 762 42.91 -4.00 58.99
CA THR A 762 42.31 -4.88 57.98
C THR A 762 40.88 -4.46 57.70
N LEU A 763 40.45 -4.61 56.46
CA LEU A 763 39.10 -4.36 55.99
C LEU A 763 38.46 -5.68 55.55
N ASP A 764 37.14 -5.75 55.73
CA ASP A 764 36.27 -6.69 55.06
C ASP A 764 35.55 -5.90 53.95
N VAL A 765 35.51 -6.46 52.73
CA VAL A 765 34.89 -5.80 51.56
C VAL A 765 33.91 -6.78 50.93
N ALA A 766 32.65 -6.38 50.79
CA ALA A 766 31.55 -7.20 50.30
C ALA A 766 31.01 -6.68 48.97
N GLY A 767 31.00 -7.54 47.96
CA GLY A 767 30.21 -7.30 46.75
C GLY A 767 28.75 -7.69 47.01
N VAL A 768 27.81 -6.79 46.71
CA VAL A 768 26.37 -6.98 46.84
C VAL A 768 25.72 -6.98 45.46
N LEU A 769 24.73 -7.84 45.24
CA LEU A 769 23.97 -7.92 44.00
C LEU A 769 22.49 -8.20 44.32
N HIS A 770 21.61 -7.27 43.97
CA HIS A 770 20.18 -7.36 44.26
C HIS A 770 19.48 -8.12 43.14
N ILE A 771 19.13 -9.38 43.40
CA ILE A 771 18.71 -10.32 42.34
C ILE A 771 17.19 -10.41 42.16
N GLN A 772 16.41 -10.25 43.23
CA GLN A 772 14.99 -10.63 43.20
C GLN A 772 14.16 -9.78 42.23
N ASP A 773 14.10 -8.45 42.39
CA ASP A 773 13.21 -7.63 41.54
C ASP A 773 13.55 -7.71 40.05
N ALA A 774 14.84 -7.65 39.70
CA ALA A 774 15.30 -7.68 38.32
C ALA A 774 15.04 -9.04 37.63
N VAL A 775 15.34 -10.15 38.29
CA VAL A 775 15.16 -11.49 37.72
C VAL A 775 13.68 -11.92 37.78
N LEU A 776 12.97 -11.68 38.88
CA LEU A 776 11.55 -12.04 39.00
C LEU A 776 10.65 -11.25 38.06
N ALA A 777 10.99 -9.99 37.72
CA ALA A 777 10.28 -9.26 36.67
C ALA A 777 10.41 -9.97 35.30
N LYS A 778 11.60 -10.47 34.95
CA LYS A 778 11.82 -11.19 33.69
C LYS A 778 11.28 -12.62 33.72
N MET A 779 11.26 -13.30 34.86
CA MET A 779 10.49 -14.55 35.01
C MET A 779 9.00 -14.30 34.78
N LYS A 780 8.39 -13.31 35.43
CA LYS A 780 6.97 -12.94 35.22
C LYS A 780 6.64 -12.65 33.76
N SER A 781 7.54 -12.03 32.98
CA SER A 781 7.33 -11.85 31.53
C SER A 781 7.23 -13.19 30.77
N ILE A 782 8.06 -14.18 31.10
CA ILE A 782 7.94 -15.54 30.52
C ILE A 782 6.66 -16.25 31.01
N GLU A 783 6.26 -16.03 32.26
CA GLU A 783 5.06 -16.66 32.85
C GLU A 783 3.73 -16.14 32.28
N ASN A 784 3.69 -14.87 31.84
CA ASN A 784 2.52 -14.24 31.24
C ASN A 784 2.25 -14.67 29.78
N TRP A 785 3.15 -15.47 29.19
CA TRP A 785 3.09 -15.82 27.77
C TRP A 785 1.98 -16.83 27.42
N GLU A 786 1.44 -16.73 26.21
CA GLU A 786 0.22 -17.44 25.81
C GLU A 786 0.28 -18.97 26.02
N GLY A 787 -0.63 -19.48 26.85
CA GLY A 787 -0.78 -20.90 27.17
C GLY A 787 -0.04 -21.35 28.44
N VAL A 788 0.73 -20.48 29.09
CA VAL A 788 1.33 -20.73 30.40
C VAL A 788 0.37 -20.29 31.51
N SER A 789 0.35 -21.02 32.63
CA SER A 789 -0.34 -20.61 33.85
C SER A 789 0.40 -21.09 35.10
N ALA A 790 0.11 -20.49 36.26
CA ALA A 790 0.80 -20.84 37.51
C ALA A 790 0.65 -22.32 37.91
N GLY A 791 -0.46 -22.96 37.55
CA GLY A 791 -0.71 -24.39 37.78
C GLY A 791 0.02 -25.35 36.81
N THR A 792 0.82 -24.83 35.86
CA THR A 792 1.54 -25.64 34.87
C THR A 792 3.07 -25.59 34.97
N PHE A 793 3.65 -24.79 35.87
CA PHE A 793 5.12 -24.62 35.96
C PHE A 793 5.88 -25.94 36.19
N ASP A 794 5.34 -26.83 37.04
CA ASP A 794 5.93 -28.15 37.32
C ASP A 794 5.77 -29.14 36.14
N SER A 795 4.98 -28.78 35.13
CA SER A 795 4.82 -29.52 33.86
C SER A 795 5.66 -28.95 32.71
N ILE A 796 6.32 -27.81 32.90
CA ILE A 796 7.26 -27.23 31.94
C ILE A 796 8.64 -27.83 32.22
N VAL A 797 9.07 -28.79 31.39
CA VAL A 797 10.37 -29.46 31.53
C VAL A 797 11.48 -28.56 31.02
N LEU A 798 12.55 -28.39 31.81
CA LEU A 798 13.76 -27.67 31.43
C LEU A 798 14.83 -28.62 30.88
N LYS A 799 15.55 -28.18 29.85
CA LYS A 799 16.69 -28.89 29.24
C LYS A 799 17.81 -27.92 28.88
N ASN A 800 19.02 -28.46 28.69
CA ASN A 800 20.21 -27.69 28.28
C ASN A 800 20.51 -26.48 29.18
N THR A 801 20.07 -26.55 30.44
CA THR A 801 20.20 -25.47 31.42
C THR A 801 21.66 -25.15 31.69
N LYS A 802 22.02 -23.87 31.51
CA LYS A 802 23.33 -23.30 31.84
C LYS A 802 23.12 -22.11 32.74
N PHE A 803 24.01 -21.97 33.72
CA PHE A 803 24.12 -20.80 34.57
C PHE A 803 25.60 -20.58 34.88
N GLY A 804 25.99 -19.32 35.03
CA GLY A 804 27.28 -18.94 35.59
C GLY A 804 27.39 -17.43 35.67
N PHE A 805 28.07 -16.93 36.69
CA PHE A 805 28.44 -15.51 36.75
C PHE A 805 29.81 -15.33 37.40
N ASP A 806 30.48 -14.25 37.00
CA ASP A 806 31.80 -13.86 37.49
C ASP A 806 31.72 -12.51 38.18
N ALA A 807 32.14 -12.45 39.45
CA ALA A 807 32.44 -11.21 40.15
C ALA A 807 33.96 -10.97 40.19
N LYS A 808 34.39 -9.71 40.13
CA LYS A 808 35.80 -9.32 40.26
C LYS A 808 35.93 -8.15 41.22
N LEU A 809 37.00 -8.17 41.99
CA LEU A 809 37.39 -7.10 42.91
C LEU A 809 38.84 -6.71 42.61
N THR A 810 39.05 -5.46 42.24
CA THR A 810 40.37 -4.92 41.87
C THR A 810 40.82 -3.92 42.93
N LEU A 811 41.90 -4.25 43.64
CA LEU A 811 42.51 -3.36 44.61
C LEU A 811 43.39 -2.30 43.93
N PRO A 812 43.37 -1.04 44.36
CA PRO A 812 44.22 0.01 43.83
C PRO A 812 45.68 -0.15 44.28
N LYS A 813 46.60 0.54 43.59
CA LYS A 813 48.00 0.61 44.03
C LYS A 813 48.09 1.24 45.43
N GLY A 814 48.61 0.47 46.39
CA GLY A 814 48.65 0.85 47.81
C GLY A 814 47.81 -0.06 48.70
N MET A 815 47.06 -1.00 48.13
CA MET A 815 46.31 -2.01 48.86
C MET A 815 46.70 -3.43 48.43
N THR A 816 46.45 -4.43 49.28
CA THR A 816 46.73 -5.84 49.05
C THR A 816 45.71 -6.73 49.75
N PHE A 817 45.50 -7.94 49.22
CA PHE A 817 44.89 -9.04 49.97
C PHE A 817 45.91 -9.62 50.95
N THR A 818 45.58 -9.77 52.22
CA THR A 818 46.39 -10.49 53.23
C THR A 818 45.97 -11.95 53.39
N ASN A 819 44.85 -12.32 52.78
CA ASN A 819 44.31 -13.66 52.73
C ASN A 819 43.86 -13.95 51.29
N THR A 820 44.46 -14.96 50.65
CA THR A 820 44.18 -15.35 49.26
C THR A 820 43.56 -16.76 49.16
N ASP A 821 42.90 -17.19 50.23
CA ASP A 821 42.23 -18.49 50.30
C ASP A 821 40.76 -18.34 49.88
N ILE A 822 40.40 -18.97 48.76
CA ILE A 822 39.04 -18.98 48.19
C ILE A 822 38.03 -19.65 49.15
N GLU A 823 38.48 -20.57 50.01
CA GLU A 823 37.60 -21.22 51.01
C GLU A 823 37.21 -20.31 52.18
N LYS A 824 37.87 -19.16 52.31
CA LYS A 824 37.59 -18.14 53.36
C LYS A 824 36.77 -16.96 52.87
N LEU A 825 36.16 -17.04 51.68
CA LEU A 825 35.22 -16.02 51.20
C LEU A 825 33.84 -16.22 51.85
N GLY A 826 33.28 -15.16 52.43
CA GLY A 826 31.97 -15.20 53.07
C GLY A 826 30.83 -15.10 52.06
N LEU A 827 30.29 -16.24 51.63
CA LEU A 827 29.15 -16.28 50.70
C LEU A 827 27.81 -16.27 51.45
N VAL A 828 26.93 -15.33 51.10
CA VAL A 828 25.49 -15.36 51.42
C VAL A 828 24.72 -15.43 50.10
N ALA A 829 24.42 -16.66 49.67
CA ALA A 829 23.69 -16.95 48.44
C ALA A 829 23.01 -18.32 48.52
N ASN A 830 21.80 -18.38 49.10
CA ASN A 830 21.08 -19.65 49.21
C ASN A 830 20.83 -20.27 47.82
N GLY A 831 21.17 -21.55 47.65
CA GLY A 831 21.07 -22.29 46.39
C GLY A 831 22.30 -22.24 45.46
N PHE A 832 23.34 -21.47 45.79
CA PHE A 832 24.51 -21.23 44.92
C PHE A 832 25.84 -21.44 45.65
N VAL A 833 26.93 -21.63 44.90
CA VAL A 833 28.28 -21.90 45.43
C VAL A 833 29.37 -21.17 44.66
N VAL A 834 30.47 -20.85 45.34
CA VAL A 834 31.72 -20.43 44.69
C VAL A 834 32.38 -21.64 44.03
N ASN A 835 32.63 -21.58 42.72
CA ASN A 835 33.43 -22.55 42.02
C ASN A 835 34.92 -22.31 42.30
N LYS A 836 35.51 -23.16 43.14
CA LYS A 836 36.91 -23.05 43.59
C LYS A 836 37.94 -23.26 42.47
N GLU A 837 37.60 -24.00 41.42
CA GLU A 837 38.52 -24.32 40.31
C GLU A 837 38.62 -23.18 39.28
N LYS A 838 37.52 -22.46 39.06
CA LYS A 838 37.44 -21.29 38.18
C LYS A 838 37.87 -19.98 38.88
N SER A 839 37.63 -19.87 40.19
CA SER A 839 37.95 -18.67 40.99
C SER A 839 39.46 -18.55 41.27
N SER A 840 39.99 -17.31 41.33
CA SER A 840 41.43 -17.10 41.59
C SER A 840 41.76 -15.69 42.09
N PHE A 841 42.77 -15.60 42.97
CA PHE A 841 43.51 -14.36 43.24
C PHE A 841 44.71 -14.25 42.27
N LYS A 842 44.85 -13.12 41.59
CA LYS A 842 45.91 -12.84 40.60
C LYS A 842 46.44 -11.41 40.82
N GLY A 843 47.47 -11.30 41.65
CA GLY A 843 48.04 -10.00 42.04
C GLY A 843 47.05 -9.18 42.87
N ASN A 844 46.68 -8.00 42.39
CA ASN A 844 45.71 -7.10 43.02
C ASN A 844 44.25 -7.38 42.60
N VAL A 845 43.99 -8.42 41.79
CA VAL A 845 42.64 -8.79 41.31
C VAL A 845 42.20 -10.12 41.91
N LEU A 846 41.01 -10.14 42.51
CA LEU A 846 40.24 -11.35 42.77
C LEU A 846 39.24 -11.56 41.63
N THR A 847 39.04 -12.81 41.21
CA THR A 847 37.91 -13.25 40.37
C THR A 847 37.22 -14.42 41.06
N VAL A 848 35.91 -14.31 41.25
CA VAL A 848 35.04 -15.33 41.88
C VAL A 848 34.00 -15.76 40.86
N HIS A 849 33.95 -17.06 40.56
CA HIS A 849 32.93 -17.65 39.69
C HIS A 849 31.88 -18.37 40.53
N PHE A 850 30.62 -18.26 40.14
CA PHE A 850 29.48 -18.82 40.87
C PHE A 850 28.71 -19.80 39.99
N ASP A 851 28.41 -20.98 40.56
CA ASP A 851 27.58 -22.02 39.95
C ASP A 851 26.35 -22.31 40.85
N ILE A 852 25.32 -22.96 40.31
CA ILE A 852 24.19 -23.49 41.11
C ILE A 852 24.71 -24.64 42.00
N ALA A 853 24.27 -24.72 43.26
CA ALA A 853 24.75 -25.72 44.22
C ALA A 853 24.36 -27.16 43.85
N LYS A 854 23.23 -27.33 43.16
CA LYS A 854 22.66 -28.60 42.68
C LYS A 854 21.94 -28.42 41.34
N PRO A 855 22.65 -28.25 40.21
CA PRO A 855 22.01 -28.05 38.91
C PRO A 855 21.13 -29.25 38.51
N GLU A 856 21.40 -30.45 39.03
CA GLU A 856 20.64 -31.67 38.79
C GLU A 856 19.24 -31.68 39.43
N ASP A 857 18.94 -30.80 40.39
CA ASP A 857 17.60 -30.65 40.98
C ASP A 857 16.69 -29.73 40.12
N ILE A 858 17.23 -28.96 39.17
CA ILE A 858 16.49 -27.98 38.37
C ILE A 858 15.96 -28.61 37.07
N LYS A 859 14.84 -29.34 37.16
CA LYS A 859 14.26 -30.13 36.05
C LYS A 859 13.05 -29.48 35.40
N THR A 860 12.39 -28.57 36.10
CA THR A 860 11.16 -27.90 35.67
C THR A 860 11.23 -26.40 35.89
N TYR A 861 10.31 -25.65 35.26
CA TYR A 861 10.18 -24.21 35.53
C TYR A 861 9.77 -23.95 36.99
N GLY A 862 9.03 -24.86 37.61
CA GLY A 862 8.73 -24.84 39.06
C GLY A 862 10.00 -24.88 39.92
N ASP A 863 10.90 -25.83 39.65
CA ASP A 863 12.18 -25.96 40.37
C ASP A 863 13.04 -24.69 40.22
N LEU A 864 13.14 -24.15 39.00
CA LEU A 864 13.87 -22.92 38.72
C LEU A 864 13.26 -21.72 39.46
N LYS A 865 11.93 -21.57 39.40
CA LYS A 865 11.23 -20.49 40.10
C LYS A 865 11.39 -20.57 41.61
N LYS A 866 11.38 -21.79 42.16
CA LYS A 866 11.69 -22.00 43.58
C LYS A 866 13.12 -21.56 43.91
N LEU A 867 14.12 -22.00 43.15
CA LEU A 867 15.52 -21.61 43.34
C LEU A 867 15.68 -20.08 43.32
N VAL A 868 15.06 -19.37 42.38
CA VAL A 868 15.16 -17.90 42.27
C VAL A 868 14.40 -17.18 43.39
N ASN A 869 13.22 -17.65 43.80
CA ASN A 869 12.49 -17.08 44.94
C ASN A 869 13.23 -17.25 46.27
N GLU A 870 13.95 -18.36 46.45
CA GLU A 870 14.71 -18.67 47.66
C GLU A 870 16.15 -18.13 47.62
N ALA A 871 16.56 -17.46 46.54
CA ALA A 871 17.92 -16.99 46.34
C ALA A 871 18.22 -15.69 47.12
N GLY A 872 19.43 -15.62 47.69
CA GLY A 872 19.95 -14.46 48.41
C GLY A 872 19.97 -14.62 49.93
N ASN A 873 19.98 -13.48 50.61
CA ASN A 873 19.64 -13.28 52.02
C ASN A 873 18.12 -13.05 52.18
N GLU A 874 17.66 -12.63 53.37
CA GLU A 874 16.25 -12.34 53.65
C GLU A 874 15.67 -11.12 52.89
N ASN A 875 16.52 -10.25 52.32
CA ASN A 875 16.14 -9.12 51.47
C ASN A 875 16.21 -9.44 49.96
N GLY A 876 16.74 -10.61 49.58
CA GLY A 876 16.95 -10.98 48.17
C GLY A 876 18.28 -10.52 47.57
N ASP A 877 19.30 -10.28 48.38
CA ASP A 877 20.66 -9.92 47.93
C ASP A 877 21.57 -11.16 47.89
N PHE A 878 22.39 -11.31 46.85
CA PHE A 878 23.64 -12.06 46.97
C PHE A 878 24.71 -11.17 47.58
N MET A 879 25.48 -11.71 48.55
CA MET A 879 26.64 -11.04 49.11
C MET A 879 27.87 -11.96 49.11
N ILE A 880 29.03 -11.42 48.70
CA ILE A 880 30.32 -12.11 48.73
C ILE A 880 31.37 -11.26 49.45
N THR A 881 31.77 -11.67 50.66
CA THR A 881 32.69 -10.94 51.52
C THR A 881 34.13 -11.44 51.39
N VAL A 882 35.04 -10.52 51.09
CA VAL A 882 36.49 -10.72 51.05
C VAL A 882 37.11 -10.21 52.35
N HIS A 883 37.56 -11.14 53.20
CA HIS A 883 38.18 -10.82 54.48
C HIS A 883 39.69 -10.57 54.35
N GLY A 884 40.18 -9.48 54.93
CA GLY A 884 41.61 -9.17 54.96
C GLY A 884 42.11 -8.41 53.73
N VAL A 885 41.44 -7.32 53.36
CA VAL A 885 42.01 -6.27 52.50
C VAL A 885 42.80 -5.30 53.40
N ALA A 886 44.02 -4.92 53.03
CA ALA A 886 44.87 -4.04 53.85
C ALA A 886 45.70 -3.05 53.03
N PHE A 887 46.18 -1.99 53.68
CA PHE A 887 47.13 -1.05 53.07
C PHE A 887 48.55 -1.64 53.01
N THR A 888 49.30 -1.30 51.96
CA THR A 888 50.75 -1.61 51.86
C THR A 888 51.59 -0.53 52.53
N ALA A 889 52.89 -0.82 52.73
CA ALA A 889 53.84 0.13 53.33
C ALA A 889 54.08 1.41 52.50
N ASP A 890 53.71 1.43 51.22
CA ASP A 890 53.81 2.61 50.34
C ASP A 890 52.65 3.61 50.55
N SER A 891 51.60 3.20 51.27
CA SER A 891 50.39 3.99 51.44
C SER A 891 50.55 5.13 52.45
N LYS A 892 49.67 6.14 52.31
CA LYS A 892 49.80 7.43 53.00
C LYS A 892 48.50 7.78 53.73
N PRO A 893 48.57 8.36 54.94
CA PRO A 893 47.39 8.74 55.69
C PRO A 893 46.61 9.83 54.95
N ASN A 894 45.29 9.83 55.14
CA ASN A 894 44.34 10.74 54.48
C ASN A 894 44.38 10.72 52.93
N THR A 895 44.99 9.70 52.32
CA THR A 895 44.93 9.47 50.86
C THR A 895 43.79 8.50 50.56
N ASN A 896 43.00 8.81 49.52
CA ASN A 896 41.91 7.95 49.07
C ASN A 896 42.44 6.78 48.22
N TYR A 897 41.87 5.59 48.45
CA TYR A 897 42.12 4.36 47.71
C TYR A 897 40.76 3.79 47.28
N THR A 898 40.43 3.87 45.99
CA THR A 898 39.18 3.34 45.43
C THR A 898 39.39 1.91 44.98
N ILE A 899 38.58 1.00 45.51
CA ILE A 899 38.47 -0.40 45.09
C ILE A 899 37.39 -0.49 44.03
N GLU A 900 37.68 -1.16 42.91
CA GLU A 900 36.78 -1.29 41.76
C GLU A 900 36.16 -2.70 41.71
N GLY A 901 34.86 -2.76 41.46
CA GLY A 901 34.07 -3.98 41.33
C GLY A 901 33.44 -4.14 39.95
N THR A 902 33.36 -5.39 39.47
CA THR A 902 32.53 -5.73 38.30
C THR A 902 31.86 -7.07 38.53
N VAL A 903 30.58 -7.21 38.16
CA VAL A 903 29.90 -8.51 38.16
C VAL A 903 29.05 -8.64 36.90
N ALA A 904 29.07 -9.80 36.26
CA ALA A 904 28.27 -10.10 35.07
C ALA A 904 28.02 -11.62 34.95
N GLY A 905 26.92 -12.00 34.33
CA GLY A 905 26.53 -13.41 34.25
C GLY A 905 25.51 -13.75 33.18
N GLU A 906 25.25 -15.05 33.04
CA GLU A 906 24.22 -15.58 32.15
C GLU A 906 23.45 -16.77 32.73
N PHE A 907 22.20 -16.90 32.27
CA PHE A 907 21.34 -18.07 32.42
C PHE A 907 20.78 -18.43 31.04
N SER A 908 20.65 -19.72 30.72
CA SER A 908 19.84 -20.17 29.57
C SER A 908 19.26 -21.56 29.81
N SER A 909 18.09 -21.85 29.22
CA SER A 909 17.44 -23.16 29.28
C SER A 909 16.38 -23.32 28.19
N GLU A 910 16.06 -24.56 27.81
CA GLU A 910 14.96 -24.94 26.91
C GLU A 910 13.75 -25.40 27.71
N ALA A 911 12.72 -24.56 27.78
CA ALA A 911 11.42 -24.87 28.39
C ALA A 911 10.52 -25.64 27.42
N THR A 912 10.02 -26.81 27.82
CA THR A 912 9.12 -27.65 27.00
C THR A 912 7.79 -27.90 27.70
N LEU A 913 6.69 -27.55 27.05
CA LEU A 913 5.31 -27.81 27.49
C LEU A 913 4.55 -28.54 26.39
N GLY A 914 4.21 -29.82 26.63
CA GLY A 914 3.61 -30.68 25.61
C GLY A 914 4.55 -30.86 24.41
N SER A 915 4.11 -30.44 23.22
CA SER A 915 4.90 -30.46 21.98
C SER A 915 5.63 -29.14 21.67
N ARG A 916 5.50 -28.12 22.52
CA ARG A 916 6.07 -26.77 22.32
C ARG A 916 7.36 -26.62 23.14
N THR A 917 8.48 -26.30 22.50
CA THR A 917 9.76 -26.01 23.16
C THR A 917 10.22 -24.59 22.85
N ILE A 918 10.72 -23.88 23.86
CA ILE A 918 11.17 -22.49 23.80
C ILE A 918 12.50 -22.38 24.55
N PRO A 919 13.62 -22.05 23.89
CA PRO A 919 14.80 -21.61 24.60
C PRO A 919 14.59 -20.19 25.12
N PHE A 920 14.95 -19.95 26.37
CA PHE A 920 15.08 -18.61 26.93
C PHE A 920 16.48 -18.44 27.49
N ALA A 921 16.97 -17.22 27.43
CA ALA A 921 18.25 -16.83 28.00
C ALA A 921 18.09 -15.48 28.70
N PHE A 922 19.01 -15.21 29.63
CA PHE A 922 19.20 -13.92 30.26
C PHE A 922 20.71 -13.69 30.35
N GLN A 923 21.17 -12.53 29.90
CA GLN A 923 22.52 -12.03 30.20
C GLN A 923 22.35 -10.77 31.05
N TRP A 924 23.27 -10.51 31.96
CA TRP A 924 23.12 -9.41 32.91
C TRP A 924 24.47 -8.84 33.37
N ASN A 925 24.45 -7.57 33.74
CA ASN A 925 25.61 -6.81 34.22
C ASN A 925 25.23 -6.06 35.49
N GLY A 926 26.15 -6.02 36.46
CA GLY A 926 25.99 -5.23 37.69
C GLY A 926 26.14 -3.74 37.43
N VAL A 927 25.21 -2.94 37.96
CA VAL A 927 25.18 -1.48 37.82
C VAL A 927 24.88 -0.84 39.19
N GLN A 928 25.77 0.05 39.65
CA GLN A 928 25.60 0.74 40.94
C GLN A 928 24.41 1.71 40.89
N GLN A 929 23.61 1.72 41.95
CA GLN A 929 22.47 2.62 42.08
C GLN A 929 22.91 4.02 42.48
N ALA A 930 22.13 5.04 42.11
CA ALA A 930 22.50 6.43 42.32
C ALA A 930 22.49 6.85 43.80
N ASP A 931 21.73 6.13 44.64
CA ASP A 931 21.57 6.24 46.09
C ASP A 931 22.48 5.28 46.89
N GLU A 932 23.32 4.51 46.20
CA GLU A 932 24.43 3.72 46.78
C GLU A 932 25.79 4.11 46.19
N ALA A 933 25.83 5.13 45.32
CA ALA A 933 27.04 5.50 44.57
C ALA A 933 28.11 6.16 45.47
N ASP A 934 29.35 5.68 45.37
CA ASP A 934 30.54 6.18 46.10
C ASP A 934 30.72 7.71 45.93
N ALA A 935 30.86 8.45 47.04
CA ALA A 935 30.87 9.92 47.02
C ALA A 935 32.09 10.57 46.30
N VAL A 936 33.11 9.79 45.93
CA VAL A 936 34.32 10.24 45.21
C VAL A 936 34.34 9.73 43.76
N ALA A 937 33.88 8.50 43.55
CA ALA A 937 33.90 7.79 42.27
C ALA A 937 32.51 7.21 41.92
N PRO A 938 31.46 8.03 41.73
CA PRO A 938 30.08 7.58 41.50
C PRO A 938 29.83 7.08 40.05
N LYS A 939 30.77 6.31 39.49
CA LYS A 939 30.74 5.74 38.14
C LYS A 939 31.44 4.39 38.11
N GLY A 940 30.66 3.32 37.97
CA GLY A 940 31.12 1.95 38.19
C GLY A 940 30.96 1.56 39.65
N ILE A 941 30.93 0.25 39.94
CA ILE A 941 30.72 -0.27 41.29
C ILE A 941 32.02 -0.04 42.07
N ASN A 942 32.04 0.90 43.00
CA ASN A 942 33.28 1.37 43.64
C ASN A 942 33.12 1.50 45.16
N PHE A 943 34.24 1.37 45.90
CA PHE A 943 34.32 1.67 47.32
C PHE A 943 35.64 2.38 47.66
N THR A 944 35.57 3.60 48.18
CA THR A 944 36.74 4.45 48.46
C THR A 944 37.04 4.55 49.94
N VAL A 945 38.29 4.23 50.29
CA VAL A 945 38.76 4.18 51.68
C VAL A 945 40.08 4.94 51.89
N LYS A 946 40.24 5.52 53.08
CA LYS A 946 41.48 6.15 53.58
C LYS A 946 41.73 5.73 55.03
N TYR A 947 42.90 6.05 55.57
CA TYR A 947 43.21 5.82 56.99
C TYR A 947 43.75 7.07 57.69
N LYS A 948 43.57 7.13 59.00
CA LYS A 948 43.99 8.25 59.86
C LYS A 948 45.51 8.32 59.95
N ALA A 949 46.08 9.53 60.07
CA ALA A 949 47.46 9.66 60.51
C ALA A 949 47.62 9.13 61.94
N ASP A 950 48.70 8.39 62.21
CA ASP A 950 49.05 7.98 63.57
C ASP A 950 49.14 9.24 64.48
N PRO A 951 48.61 9.20 65.71
CA PRO A 951 48.66 10.35 66.61
C PRO A 951 50.12 10.70 66.93
N THR A 952 50.51 11.93 66.61
CA THR A 952 51.86 12.44 66.93
C THR A 952 52.04 12.41 68.45
N PRO A 953 53.10 11.76 68.98
CA PRO A 953 53.24 11.61 70.43
C PRO A 953 53.43 12.98 71.11
N GLU A 954 52.58 13.27 72.08
CA GLU A 954 52.70 14.49 72.88
C GLU A 954 54.03 14.52 73.66
N PRO A 955 54.70 15.69 73.76
CA PRO A 955 55.91 15.82 74.55
C PRO A 955 55.59 15.61 76.04
N LYS A 956 56.18 14.57 76.62
CA LYS A 956 56.01 14.20 78.03
C LYS A 956 56.46 15.35 78.97
N PRO A 957 55.72 15.66 80.05
CA PRO A 957 56.14 16.70 81.00
C PRO A 957 57.48 16.39 81.68
N GLU A 958 58.31 17.42 81.84
CA GLU A 958 59.48 17.38 82.74
C GLU A 958 59.09 17.87 84.14
N ASP A 959 59.47 17.11 85.17
CA ASP A 959 59.30 17.46 86.58
C ASP A 959 60.65 17.92 87.21
N PRO A 960 60.65 18.64 88.34
CA PRO A 960 61.47 19.84 88.46
C PRO A 960 62.90 19.65 88.99
N LYS A 961 63.77 20.61 88.64
CA LYS A 961 65.03 20.90 89.32
C LYS A 961 65.03 22.28 89.98
N VAL A 962 65.59 22.32 91.19
CA VAL A 962 65.72 23.50 92.06
C VAL A 962 67.16 23.50 92.63
N PRO A 963 67.75 24.63 93.03
CA PRO A 963 68.02 25.81 92.21
C PRO A 963 69.54 26.16 92.18
N THR A 964 69.96 27.07 91.29
CA THR A 964 71.18 27.88 91.49
C THR A 964 70.91 29.36 91.19
N LYS A 965 71.62 30.26 91.89
CA LYS A 965 71.35 31.70 91.98
C LYS A 965 72.67 32.43 92.33
N PRO A 966 72.87 33.70 91.93
CA PRO A 966 72.77 34.31 90.59
C PRO A 966 74.16 34.87 90.17
N THR A 967 74.24 35.73 89.14
CA THR A 967 74.65 37.16 89.27
C THR A 967 74.65 37.88 87.89
N LYS A 968 74.43 39.20 87.89
CA LYS A 968 74.36 40.16 86.74
C LYS A 968 75.77 40.81 86.51
N PRO A 969 76.02 41.84 85.64
CA PRO A 969 75.15 42.64 84.75
C PRO A 969 75.59 42.46 83.25
N THR A 970 75.45 43.33 82.22
CA THR A 970 75.12 44.77 82.14
C THR A 970 74.34 45.20 80.86
N ALA A 971 74.99 45.83 79.87
CA ALA A 971 74.46 46.44 78.64
C ALA A 971 75.48 46.19 77.49
N GLN A 972 75.28 46.54 76.21
CA GLN A 972 74.44 47.55 75.55
C GLN A 972 74.22 47.11 74.08
N LYS A 973 72.99 46.94 73.54
CA LYS A 973 72.09 47.93 72.89
C LYS A 973 72.75 48.71 71.72
N PRO A 974 72.09 48.98 70.56
CA PRO A 974 70.73 48.67 70.07
C PRO A 974 70.79 47.69 68.84
N SER A 975 69.91 47.56 67.83
CA SER A 975 68.60 48.08 67.33
C SER A 975 68.18 47.15 66.15
N THR A 976 66.94 46.98 65.63
CA THR A 976 65.49 47.25 65.91
C THR A 976 64.72 46.34 64.89
N LYS A 977 63.39 46.25 64.73
CA LYS A 977 62.17 47.01 65.11
C LYS A 977 60.99 46.01 65.30
N LEU A 978 59.74 46.42 65.08
CA LEU A 978 58.51 45.59 65.06
C LEU A 978 57.67 45.85 63.78
N ALA A 979 56.57 45.10 63.61
CA ALA A 979 55.78 44.98 62.37
C ALA A 979 54.62 46.01 62.17
N SER A 980 53.90 45.85 61.04
CA SER A 980 52.45 46.12 60.78
C SER A 980 52.05 47.14 59.69
N THR A 981 50.86 46.89 59.12
CA THR A 981 49.94 47.76 58.30
C THR A 981 50.31 48.25 56.89
N GLY A 982 49.39 48.05 55.93
CA GLY A 982 48.72 49.19 55.27
C GLY A 982 48.56 49.23 53.72
N ALA A 983 47.32 48.99 53.23
CA ALA A 983 46.68 49.63 52.05
C ALA A 983 47.28 49.48 50.62
N ALA A 984 46.63 49.92 49.51
CA ALA A 984 45.23 49.80 49.04
C ALA A 984 45.08 50.35 47.58
N ILE A 985 44.02 49.90 46.84
CA ILE A 985 43.54 50.44 45.52
C ILE A 985 44.61 50.36 44.38
N VAL A 986 44.45 50.59 43.06
CA VAL A 986 43.38 50.95 42.06
C VAL A 986 43.73 50.19 40.75
N GLY A 987 42.88 49.81 39.78
CA GLY A 987 41.41 49.89 39.59
C GLY A 987 41.00 50.53 38.24
N MET A 988 40.36 49.80 37.31
CA MET A 988 39.90 50.36 36.02
C MET A 988 38.71 49.62 35.38
N VAL A 989 37.81 50.34 34.72
CA VAL A 989 36.58 49.84 34.05
C VAL A 989 36.31 50.63 32.76
N VAL A 990 35.99 49.92 31.66
CA VAL A 990 35.49 50.47 30.37
C VAL A 990 34.34 49.56 29.88
N VAL A 991 33.38 50.08 29.10
CA VAL A 991 31.96 49.66 29.21
C VAL A 991 31.22 49.43 27.88
N ALA A 992 30.55 48.26 27.81
CA ALA A 992 29.32 47.92 27.08
C ALA A 992 29.25 47.75 25.55
N GLY A 993 28.33 46.86 25.16
CA GLY A 993 27.69 46.71 23.85
C GLY A 993 26.42 45.84 24.01
N PHE A 994 25.23 46.39 23.73
CA PHE A 994 23.91 45.71 23.82
C PHE A 994 23.59 44.95 22.49
N ALA A 995 22.54 44.11 22.33
CA ALA A 995 21.18 44.21 22.87
C ALA A 995 20.29 42.94 22.73
N ILE A 996 19.27 42.83 23.62
CA ILE A 996 17.85 42.40 23.38
C ILE A 996 17.61 40.99 22.77
N ALA A 997 17.12 39.97 23.51
CA ALA A 997 15.76 39.71 24.07
C ALA A 997 14.71 39.24 23.02
N ALA A 998 13.68 38.43 23.30
CA ALA A 998 13.02 37.98 24.56
C ALA A 998 13.06 36.42 24.71
N GLY A 999 12.52 35.71 25.73
CA GLY A 999 11.43 35.98 26.68
C GLY A 999 10.07 35.53 26.09
N VAL A 1000 9.09 35.00 26.82
CA VAL A 1000 8.84 34.81 28.28
C VAL A 1000 7.78 33.66 28.42
N SER A 1001 7.52 32.95 29.53
CA SER A 1001 7.83 33.04 30.97
C SER A 1001 7.88 31.64 31.63
N LEU A 1002 8.32 31.53 32.90
CA LEU A 1002 8.02 30.42 33.81
C LEU A 1002 7.67 31.00 35.20
N VAL A 1003 6.56 30.57 35.82
CA VAL A 1003 6.00 31.11 37.08
C VAL A 1003 5.61 29.90 37.94
N ALA A 1004 6.36 29.53 38.99
CA ALA A 1004 6.22 30.02 40.38
C ALA A 1004 4.79 29.82 40.94
N MET A 1005 4.52 29.21 42.10
CA MET A 1005 5.30 28.85 43.31
C MET A 1005 4.85 27.43 43.78
N ARG A 1006 5.01 26.89 45.01
CA ARG A 1006 5.38 27.41 46.34
C ARG A 1006 5.76 26.24 47.28
N ARG A 1007 6.74 26.42 48.18
CA ARG A 1007 6.91 25.53 49.36
C ARG A 1007 5.78 25.79 50.37
N MET A 1008 5.20 24.74 50.96
CA MET A 1008 4.77 24.76 52.37
C MET A 1008 4.54 23.35 52.96
N ARG A 1009 5.27 23.08 54.04
CA ARG A 1009 5.06 22.06 55.10
C ARG A 1009 3.82 21.14 54.96
N LYS A 1010 4.07 19.84 54.84
CA LYS A 1010 4.13 19.00 56.05
C LYS A 1010 5.15 17.87 55.88
#